data_AF-A0A1J8PNJ3-F1
#
_entry.id   AF-A0A1J8PNJ3-F1
#
_cell.length_a   1.000
_cell.length_b   1.000
_cell.length_c   1.000
_cell.angle_alpha   90.00
_cell.angle_beta   90.00
_cell.angle_gamma   90.00
#
_symmetry.space_group_name_H-M   'P 1'
#
loop_
_entity.id
_entity.type
_entity.pdbx_description
1 polymer ?
#
loop_
_entity_poly.entity_id
_entity_poly.type
_entity_poly.pdbx_seq_one_letter_code
_entity_poly.pdbx_strand_id
1 'polypeptide(L)'
;MVNLFPTFPDLTGQITKSQYPIARGGFGDIYKCMCNSPSGSFLVAVKCIRSISTDTAVDVRREVKLWGRLQNEHILPLLGLVHDTGSLPGLVVPWMEHGSLGDFLRRHHNTLTRFQRFRLLHDIASALQYLHAVAVIHGNLNCSHILIDSSGRAFVKVVVLSTLLDEVTEPESDEVTESEYSGFILECDFRWIAPESLLAMDDRKTLPTSKGDVWSFGCNMIHVLSGQLPWSRVLHSTIMHMLISNKVPPFPREINEEQHLSFLRQCFSFQPTDRPSADQIIAFVQRELLHCIPKTLQTTEATVHSPDHGIPDVMTEFKRRVSDQIPSHLIYIPEMKLISRDELATILKPEAITEEDISNSGGWSRQSAIETKLVPGMLKYAILSHRWGTSEPTFQNLKGGGAGYKKLREFCTKAKEYGCDLAWSDTCCINKESSSELDEAIRSMYRWYRDAYICIVHLAQSESLDTLGIDEWFIRGWTLQELLAPIRMKFYGPWWTPLTQNKNDKDDYDVIFALSRVTKIPPNDLCNFRPGPNRAWEKMTWAANRKTTRIEDIAYSLTGIFDITMTIAYGEGGRAFKRFMAELIQNCKEWQILVWAGGISGYPTEPACYRTTNEAALEVLKNRQISWWGEGCGDSDFSVTKRGVQVRLLMVPTSVHESLWQWTFLSQPTCDLESPPLKQLIVQSHSFPPASAVEWAIGIVNYHDHCDAGKGKLRQEENYICFLLKRFRRPGTDTVRNHWRREVTEEILTVSCAHDFDGILETVWL
;
A
#
# COMPACT_ATOMS: atom_id res chain seq x y z
N MET A 1 -9.43 -25.08 38.61
CA MET A 1 -8.97 -25.16 37.20
C MET A 1 -7.47 -25.43 37.24
N VAL A 2 -6.96 -26.40 36.50
CA VAL A 2 -5.50 -26.64 36.39
C VAL A 2 -4.90 -25.55 35.50
N ASN A 3 -3.66 -25.13 35.76
CA ASN A 3 -3.01 -24.05 35.00
C ASN A 3 -2.41 -24.60 33.70
N LEU A 4 -3.05 -24.34 32.54
CA LEU A 4 -2.83 -25.12 31.31
C LEU A 4 -1.68 -24.63 30.41
N PHE A 5 -1.11 -23.43 30.65
CA PHE A 5 -0.07 -22.80 29.82
C PHE A 5 1.07 -22.17 30.67
N PRO A 6 2.02 -22.95 31.21
CA PRO A 6 2.87 -22.48 32.31
C PRO A 6 4.11 -21.63 31.99
N THR A 7 4.38 -21.25 30.73
CA THR A 7 5.75 -20.80 30.32
C THR A 7 5.85 -19.57 29.41
N PHE A 8 4.76 -18.86 29.11
CA PHE A 8 4.80 -17.63 28.30
C PHE A 8 4.40 -16.40 29.12
N PRO A 9 4.93 -15.19 28.81
CA PRO A 9 4.46 -13.95 29.43
C PRO A 9 2.96 -13.74 29.21
N ASP A 10 2.22 -13.46 30.28
CA ASP A 10 0.86 -12.95 30.17
C ASP A 10 0.92 -11.44 29.91
N LEU A 11 0.47 -11.05 28.72
CA LEU A 11 0.47 -9.68 28.23
C LEU A 11 -0.92 -9.04 28.35
N THR A 12 -1.91 -9.71 28.94
CA THR A 12 -3.31 -9.23 29.01
C THR A 12 -3.44 -7.80 29.53
N GLY A 13 -2.73 -7.46 30.62
CA GLY A 13 -2.71 -6.11 31.18
C GLY A 13 -1.82 -5.08 30.46
N GLN A 14 -1.03 -5.52 29.46
CA GLN A 14 -0.09 -4.67 28.70
C GLN A 14 -0.61 -4.32 27.30
N ILE A 15 -1.63 -5.03 26.81
CA ILE A 15 -2.08 -5.00 25.41
C ILE A 15 -3.29 -4.08 25.23
N THR A 16 -3.07 -2.94 24.57
CA THR A 16 -4.15 -2.08 24.07
C THR A 16 -4.54 -2.54 22.66
N LYS A 17 -5.65 -3.28 22.53
CA LYS A 17 -6.15 -3.79 21.26
C LYS A 17 -6.69 -2.67 20.36
N SER A 18 -6.53 -2.80 19.04
CA SER A 18 -7.37 -2.07 18.10
C SER A 18 -8.83 -2.46 18.32
N GLN A 19 -9.73 -1.48 18.19
CA GLN A 19 -11.15 -1.68 18.49
C GLN A 19 -11.80 -2.74 17.56
N TYR A 20 -11.34 -2.81 16.31
CA TYR A 20 -11.76 -3.77 15.28
C TYR A 20 -10.56 -4.64 14.81
N PRO A 21 -10.77 -5.92 14.42
CA PRO A 21 -9.71 -6.79 13.89
C PRO A 21 -9.32 -6.40 12.45
N ILE A 22 -8.04 -6.54 12.13
CA ILE A 22 -7.46 -6.14 10.82
C ILE A 22 -7.55 -7.24 9.75
N ALA A 23 -7.70 -8.50 10.17
CA ALA A 23 -7.81 -9.66 9.29
C ALA A 23 -8.55 -10.79 10.02
N ARG A 24 -9.28 -11.61 9.26
CA ARG A 24 -9.98 -12.80 9.76
C ARG A 24 -9.49 -14.02 8.99
N GLY A 25 -8.89 -14.99 9.67
CA GLY A 25 -8.52 -16.30 9.11
C GLY A 25 -9.55 -17.36 9.49
N GLY A 26 -9.35 -18.62 9.06
CA GLY A 26 -10.23 -19.74 9.44
C GLY A 26 -10.38 -19.86 10.96
N PHE A 27 -9.25 -20.04 11.66
CA PHE A 27 -9.19 -20.25 13.11
C PHE A 27 -9.40 -19.03 14.01
N GLY A 28 -9.49 -17.81 13.49
CA GLY A 28 -9.50 -16.64 14.37
C GLY A 28 -9.25 -15.30 13.71
N ASP A 29 -9.28 -14.27 14.55
CA ASP A 29 -9.25 -12.87 14.15
C ASP A 29 -7.97 -12.20 14.65
N ILE A 30 -7.28 -11.51 13.75
CA ILE A 30 -6.01 -10.85 14.04
C ILE A 30 -6.29 -9.38 14.35
N TYR A 31 -5.87 -8.94 15.52
CA TYR A 31 -5.92 -7.54 15.95
C TYR A 31 -4.54 -6.92 15.84
N LYS A 32 -4.48 -5.63 15.50
CA LYS A 32 -3.26 -4.83 15.67
C LYS A 32 -3.32 -4.20 17.05
N CYS A 33 -2.24 -4.26 17.82
CA CYS A 33 -2.27 -3.79 19.20
C CYS A 33 -1.01 -2.99 19.54
N MET A 34 -1.11 -2.15 20.57
CA MET A 34 0.05 -1.58 21.26
C MET A 34 0.35 -2.43 22.49
N CYS A 35 1.57 -2.95 22.60
CA CYS A 35 2.07 -3.58 23.81
C CYS A 35 2.83 -2.53 24.62
N ASN A 36 2.40 -2.26 25.85
CA ASN A 36 2.99 -1.25 26.74
C ASN A 36 3.86 -1.93 27.79
N SER A 37 5.17 -1.99 27.54
CA SER A 37 6.17 -2.52 28.48
C SER A 37 6.75 -1.37 29.34
N PRO A 38 7.28 -1.65 30.55
CA PRO A 38 8.16 -0.71 31.27
C PRO A 38 9.37 -0.22 30.46
N SER A 39 9.76 -0.94 29.41
CA SER A 39 10.82 -0.55 28.46
C SER A 39 10.32 0.31 27.27
N GLY A 40 9.04 0.68 27.23
CA GLY A 40 8.41 1.45 26.16
C GLY A 40 7.27 0.70 25.44
N SER A 41 6.54 1.43 24.61
CA SER A 41 5.40 0.91 23.85
C SER A 41 5.79 0.53 22.41
N PHE A 42 5.36 -0.65 21.95
CA PHE A 42 5.65 -1.15 20.61
C PHE A 42 4.45 -1.87 19.98
N LEU A 43 4.40 -1.94 18.65
CA LEU A 43 3.30 -2.57 17.92
C LEU A 43 3.44 -4.10 17.88
N VAL A 44 2.32 -4.78 18.10
CA VAL A 44 2.20 -6.25 18.00
C VAL A 44 0.95 -6.64 17.20
N ALA A 45 0.91 -7.89 16.75
CA ALA A 45 -0.31 -8.53 16.27
C ALA A 45 -0.79 -9.58 17.28
N VAL A 46 -2.10 -9.69 17.46
CA VAL A 46 -2.74 -10.63 18.40
C VAL A 46 -3.73 -11.51 17.65
N LYS A 47 -3.44 -12.81 17.53
CA LYS A 47 -4.31 -13.85 16.93
C LYS A 47 -5.30 -14.33 17.99
N CYS A 48 -6.51 -13.76 18.04
CA CYS A 48 -7.60 -14.23 18.89
C CYS A 48 -8.23 -15.49 18.27
N ILE A 49 -8.19 -16.63 18.96
CA ILE A 49 -8.61 -17.91 18.38
C ILE A 49 -10.10 -18.15 18.61
N ARG A 50 -10.84 -18.36 17.52
CA ARG A 50 -12.27 -18.73 17.53
C ARG A 50 -12.38 -20.23 17.78
N SER A 51 -12.58 -20.61 19.04
CA SER A 51 -12.74 -22.01 19.46
C SER A 51 -14.08 -22.59 19.00
N ILE A 52 -14.07 -23.83 18.49
CA ILE A 52 -15.25 -24.54 17.95
C ILE A 52 -15.40 -25.94 18.58
N SER A 53 -14.30 -26.64 18.93
CA SER A 53 -14.32 -27.91 19.65
C SER A 53 -13.30 -27.98 20.80
N THR A 54 -13.36 -29.05 21.59
CA THR A 54 -12.35 -29.43 22.60
C THR A 54 -10.97 -29.68 22.00
N ASP A 55 -10.93 -30.16 20.77
CA ASP A 55 -9.76 -30.76 20.16
C ASP A 55 -8.86 -29.65 19.59
N THR A 56 -9.51 -28.59 19.05
CA THR A 56 -8.87 -27.30 18.76
C THR A 56 -8.08 -26.75 19.96
N ALA A 57 -8.53 -26.98 21.19
CA ALA A 57 -7.85 -26.53 22.41
C ALA A 57 -6.61 -27.37 22.77
N VAL A 58 -6.52 -28.61 22.28
CA VAL A 58 -5.34 -29.48 22.41
C VAL A 58 -4.28 -29.07 21.38
N ASP A 59 -4.67 -28.89 20.12
CA ASP A 59 -3.74 -28.58 19.04
C ASP A 59 -3.16 -27.18 19.14
N VAL A 60 -3.94 -26.17 19.54
CA VAL A 60 -3.42 -24.84 19.86
C VAL A 60 -2.38 -24.89 21.00
N ARG A 61 -2.52 -25.81 21.96
CA ARG A 61 -1.52 -26.01 23.02
C ARG A 61 -0.26 -26.68 22.50
N ARG A 62 -0.37 -27.58 21.52
CA ARG A 62 0.77 -28.17 20.80
C ARG A 62 1.49 -27.11 19.93
N GLU A 63 0.75 -26.30 19.17
CA GLU A 63 1.23 -25.15 18.38
C GLU A 63 2.08 -24.21 19.27
N VAL A 64 1.50 -23.71 20.38
CA VAL A 64 2.16 -22.80 21.31
C VAL A 64 3.40 -23.41 21.99
N LYS A 65 3.32 -24.67 22.43
CA LYS A 65 4.47 -25.37 23.06
C LYS A 65 5.63 -25.58 22.09
N LEU A 66 5.36 -25.90 20.83
CA LEU A 66 6.42 -26.05 19.82
C LEU A 66 7.00 -24.68 19.45
N TRP A 67 6.14 -23.71 19.17
CA TRP A 67 6.54 -22.42 18.61
C TRP A 67 7.57 -21.69 19.50
N GLY A 68 7.33 -21.58 20.82
CA GLY A 68 8.30 -20.94 21.72
C GLY A 68 9.54 -21.76 22.09
N ARG A 69 9.70 -23.00 21.57
CA ARG A 69 10.99 -23.72 21.61
C ARG A 69 11.89 -23.30 20.44
N LEU A 70 11.35 -22.67 19.40
CA LEU A 70 12.06 -22.33 18.16
C LEU A 70 12.73 -20.95 18.27
N GLN A 71 14.03 -20.90 17.96
CA GLN A 71 14.88 -19.71 18.09
C GLN A 71 15.75 -19.57 16.84
N ASN A 72 15.34 -18.71 15.91
CA ASN A 72 16.03 -18.42 14.65
C ASN A 72 15.62 -17.03 14.14
N GLU A 73 16.53 -16.32 13.45
CA GLU A 73 16.30 -14.95 12.96
C GLU A 73 15.08 -14.83 12.02
N HIS A 74 14.71 -15.91 11.33
CA HIS A 74 13.63 -15.94 10.33
C HIS A 74 12.43 -16.80 10.73
N ILE A 75 12.34 -17.20 12.00
CA ILE A 75 11.09 -17.70 12.59
C ILE A 75 10.41 -16.54 13.31
N LEU A 76 9.16 -16.25 12.94
CA LEU A 76 8.34 -15.22 13.59
C LEU A 76 8.23 -15.54 15.09
N PRO A 77 8.72 -14.70 16.03
CA PRO A 77 8.73 -15.08 17.44
C PRO A 77 7.35 -14.93 18.11
N LEU A 78 7.02 -15.86 19.00
CA LEU A 78 5.88 -15.77 19.90
C LEU A 78 6.29 -15.01 21.17
N LEU A 79 5.78 -13.78 21.35
CA LEU A 79 6.17 -12.88 22.43
C LEU A 79 5.47 -13.17 23.76
N GLY A 80 4.26 -13.73 23.69
CA GLY A 80 3.44 -13.98 24.87
C GLY A 80 2.01 -14.37 24.52
N LEU A 81 1.17 -14.45 25.54
CA LEU A 81 -0.25 -14.80 25.45
C LEU A 81 -1.12 -13.67 26.05
N VAL A 82 -2.37 -13.61 25.61
CA VAL A 82 -3.43 -12.81 26.25
C VAL A 82 -4.64 -13.70 26.56
N HIS A 83 -5.29 -13.51 27.69
CA HIS A 83 -6.33 -14.40 28.20
C HIS A 83 -7.75 -13.81 28.10
N ASP A 84 -7.89 -12.55 27.68
CA ASP A 84 -9.14 -11.81 27.50
C ASP A 84 -9.70 -11.90 26.05
N THR A 85 -9.48 -13.03 25.38
CA THR A 85 -9.77 -13.22 23.94
C THR A 85 -10.85 -14.26 23.62
N GLY A 86 -11.43 -14.89 24.63
CA GLY A 86 -12.44 -15.94 24.49
C GLY A 86 -12.10 -17.16 25.35
N SER A 87 -12.47 -18.36 24.90
CA SER A 87 -12.16 -19.62 25.59
C SER A 87 -10.74 -20.15 25.34
N LEU A 88 -9.97 -19.52 24.45
CA LEU A 88 -8.56 -19.81 24.19
C LEU A 88 -7.71 -18.52 24.26
N PRO A 89 -6.46 -18.61 24.72
CA PRO A 89 -5.57 -17.47 24.78
C PRO A 89 -5.18 -17.00 23.37
N GLY A 90 -5.15 -15.69 23.18
CA GLY A 90 -4.69 -15.06 21.95
C GLY A 90 -3.16 -15.05 21.88
N LEU A 91 -2.62 -15.30 20.69
CA LEU A 91 -1.17 -15.40 20.48
C LEU A 91 -0.59 -14.03 20.09
N VAL A 92 0.42 -13.55 20.83
CA VAL A 92 1.04 -12.23 20.59
C VAL A 92 2.36 -12.40 19.83
N VAL A 93 2.49 -11.75 18.67
CA VAL A 93 3.68 -11.76 17.81
C VAL A 93 4.05 -10.32 17.42
N PRO A 94 5.28 -10.02 16.94
CA PRO A 94 5.64 -8.68 16.47
C PRO A 94 4.69 -8.19 15.36
N TRP A 95 4.46 -6.88 15.32
CA TRP A 95 3.79 -6.29 14.17
C TRP A 95 4.71 -6.36 12.94
N MET A 96 4.21 -6.88 11.82
CA MET A 96 4.95 -7.01 10.56
C MET A 96 4.42 -5.98 9.57
N GLU A 97 5.12 -4.86 9.38
CA GLU A 97 4.62 -3.69 8.63
C GLU A 97 4.18 -3.98 7.21
N HIS A 98 4.85 -4.92 6.53
CA HIS A 98 4.58 -5.24 5.15
C HIS A 98 3.60 -6.41 4.98
N GLY A 99 3.07 -7.00 6.06
CA GLY A 99 2.05 -8.05 5.98
C GLY A 99 2.61 -9.37 5.44
N SER A 100 1.83 -10.11 4.64
CA SER A 100 2.28 -11.37 4.04
C SER A 100 3.23 -11.16 2.85
N LEU A 101 4.06 -12.17 2.55
CA LEU A 101 4.88 -12.21 1.35
C LEU A 101 4.03 -12.05 0.08
N GLY A 102 2.83 -12.64 0.04
CA GLY A 102 1.90 -12.46 -1.09
C GLY A 102 1.44 -11.01 -1.26
N ASP A 103 1.12 -10.31 -0.16
CA ASP A 103 0.72 -8.91 -0.21
C ASP A 103 1.91 -7.98 -0.46
N PHE A 104 3.11 -8.36 -0.02
CA PHE A 104 4.35 -7.62 -0.27
C PHE A 104 4.77 -7.70 -1.73
N LEU A 105 4.83 -8.90 -2.31
CA LEU A 105 5.14 -9.09 -3.73
C LEU A 105 4.11 -8.41 -4.64
N ARG A 106 2.80 -8.47 -4.31
CA ARG A 106 1.75 -7.79 -5.08
C ARG A 106 1.95 -6.27 -5.18
N ARG A 107 2.55 -5.63 -4.17
CA ARG A 107 2.86 -4.18 -4.16
C ARG A 107 4.25 -3.86 -4.69
N HIS A 108 5.25 -4.69 -4.43
CA HIS A 108 6.67 -4.30 -4.55
C HIS A 108 7.50 -5.17 -5.50
N HIS A 109 7.01 -6.30 -6.04
CA HIS A 109 7.82 -7.19 -6.88
C HIS A 109 8.56 -6.45 -8.02
N ASN A 110 7.90 -5.51 -8.67
CA ASN A 110 8.45 -4.76 -9.81
C ASN A 110 9.53 -3.73 -9.40
N THR A 111 9.65 -3.40 -8.12
CA THR A 111 10.73 -2.55 -7.58
C THR A 111 11.80 -3.34 -6.81
N LEU A 112 11.54 -4.61 -6.44
CA LEU A 112 12.54 -5.48 -5.82
C LEU A 112 13.67 -5.85 -6.80
N THR A 113 14.89 -5.43 -6.46
CA THR A 113 16.14 -5.85 -7.11
C THR A 113 16.37 -7.36 -7.00
N ARG A 114 17.24 -7.91 -7.88
CA ARG A 114 17.69 -9.32 -7.81
C ARG A 114 18.19 -9.69 -6.41
N PHE A 115 19.02 -8.84 -5.81
CA PHE A 115 19.56 -9.03 -4.46
C PHE A 115 18.44 -9.15 -3.42
N GLN A 116 17.47 -8.23 -3.41
CA GLN A 116 16.34 -8.28 -2.46
C GLN A 116 15.47 -9.53 -2.66
N ARG A 117 15.25 -9.98 -3.91
CA ARG A 117 14.53 -11.22 -4.21
C ARG A 117 15.25 -12.46 -3.64
N PHE A 118 16.56 -12.58 -3.86
CA PHE A 118 17.33 -13.68 -3.26
C PHE A 118 17.52 -13.53 -1.75
N ARG A 119 17.48 -12.33 -1.19
CA ARG A 119 17.48 -12.09 0.27
C ARG A 119 16.21 -12.64 0.92
N LEU A 120 15.04 -12.38 0.34
CA LEU A 120 13.78 -13.00 0.80
C LEU A 120 13.85 -14.53 0.75
N LEU A 121 14.41 -15.09 -0.32
CA LEU A 121 14.59 -16.54 -0.43
C LEU A 121 15.61 -17.10 0.55
N HIS A 122 16.63 -16.32 0.94
CA HIS A 122 17.63 -16.70 1.94
C HIS A 122 17.00 -16.75 3.34
N ASP A 123 16.26 -15.70 3.70
CA ASP A 123 15.54 -15.63 4.96
C ASP A 123 14.58 -16.84 5.12
N ILE A 124 13.78 -17.13 4.08
CA ILE A 124 12.86 -18.30 4.05
C ILE A 124 13.64 -19.62 4.13
N ALA A 125 14.74 -19.77 3.39
CA ALA A 125 15.55 -20.99 3.38
C ALA A 125 16.29 -21.21 4.71
N SER A 126 16.68 -20.14 5.40
CA SER A 126 17.36 -20.17 6.71
C SER A 126 16.39 -20.64 7.80
N ALA A 127 15.15 -20.13 7.78
CA ALA A 127 14.08 -20.63 8.65
C ALA A 127 13.82 -22.13 8.39
N LEU A 128 13.78 -22.54 7.11
CA LEU A 128 13.52 -23.94 6.75
C LEU A 128 14.67 -24.87 7.14
N GLN A 129 15.93 -24.45 6.93
CA GLN A 129 17.12 -25.17 7.38
C GLN A 129 17.11 -25.38 8.89
N TYR A 130 16.78 -24.33 9.64
CA TYR A 130 16.65 -24.41 11.09
C TYR A 130 15.56 -25.39 11.53
N LEU A 131 14.35 -25.31 10.95
CA LEU A 131 13.25 -26.23 11.27
C LEU A 131 13.65 -27.69 11.02
N HIS A 132 14.20 -28.00 9.85
CA HIS A 132 14.63 -29.37 9.51
C HIS A 132 15.79 -29.86 10.40
N ALA A 133 16.70 -28.97 10.80
CA ALA A 133 17.79 -29.32 11.72
C ALA A 133 17.30 -29.63 13.15
N VAL A 134 16.16 -29.08 13.58
CA VAL A 134 15.49 -29.44 14.85
C VAL A 134 14.36 -30.47 14.67
N ALA A 135 14.36 -31.20 13.55
CA ALA A 135 13.38 -32.23 13.17
C ALA A 135 11.92 -31.76 13.11
N VAL A 136 11.67 -30.45 12.92
CA VAL A 136 10.35 -29.88 12.70
C VAL A 136 10.08 -29.72 11.21
N ILE A 137 8.89 -30.09 10.77
CA ILE A 137 8.41 -29.98 9.39
C ILE A 137 7.31 -28.92 9.37
N HIS A 138 7.27 -28.07 8.34
CA HIS A 138 6.29 -26.97 8.29
C HIS A 138 4.94 -27.42 7.68
N GLY A 139 4.95 -28.25 6.65
CA GLY A 139 3.79 -28.86 6.01
C GLY A 139 2.87 -27.93 5.20
N ASN A 140 2.85 -26.62 5.50
CA ASN A 140 2.00 -25.63 4.84
C ASN A 140 2.75 -24.28 4.64
N LEU A 141 3.95 -24.35 4.05
CA LEU A 141 4.83 -23.21 3.74
C LEU A 141 4.34 -22.44 2.50
N ASN A 142 3.20 -21.75 2.64
CA ASN A 142 2.62 -20.90 1.59
C ASN A 142 2.93 -19.40 1.84
N CYS A 143 2.70 -18.53 0.85
CA CYS A 143 3.07 -17.11 0.95
C CYS A 143 2.22 -16.24 1.90
N SER A 144 1.18 -16.80 2.55
CA SER A 144 0.46 -16.17 3.66
C SER A 144 1.07 -16.50 5.04
N HIS A 145 1.85 -17.59 5.10
CA HIS A 145 2.61 -18.02 6.29
C HIS A 145 4.04 -17.48 6.33
N ILE A 146 4.39 -16.60 5.39
CA ILE A 146 5.64 -15.84 5.39
C ILE A 146 5.25 -14.37 5.56
N LEU A 147 5.70 -13.71 6.62
CA LEU A 147 5.45 -12.30 6.91
C LEU A 147 6.70 -11.45 6.68
N ILE A 148 6.52 -10.18 6.34
CA ILE A 148 7.59 -9.24 6.00
C ILE A 148 7.58 -8.05 6.98
N ASP A 149 8.73 -7.77 7.58
CA ASP A 149 8.94 -6.65 8.52
C ASP A 149 9.17 -5.31 7.80
N SER A 150 9.27 -4.22 8.56
CA SER A 150 9.62 -2.89 8.04
C SER A 150 10.95 -2.81 7.28
N SER A 151 11.95 -3.66 7.54
CA SER A 151 13.23 -3.67 6.82
C SER A 151 13.24 -4.52 5.53
N GLY A 152 12.15 -5.26 5.26
CA GLY A 152 12.01 -6.11 4.09
C GLY A 152 12.79 -7.43 4.19
N ARG A 153 12.84 -8.00 5.40
CA ARG A 153 13.29 -9.36 5.72
C ARG A 153 12.06 -10.27 5.85
N ALA A 154 12.24 -11.56 5.60
CA ALA A 154 11.16 -12.54 5.73
C ALA A 154 11.19 -13.28 7.08
N PHE A 155 10.00 -13.54 7.62
CA PHE A 155 9.76 -14.30 8.84
C PHE A 155 8.71 -15.38 8.58
N VAL A 156 9.10 -16.64 8.71
CA VAL A 156 8.22 -17.79 8.58
C VAL A 156 7.41 -17.95 9.87
N LYS A 157 6.08 -17.95 9.74
CA LYS A 157 5.11 -18.20 10.80
C LYS A 157 4.90 -19.71 10.92
N VAL A 158 5.28 -20.27 12.06
CA VAL A 158 5.03 -21.68 12.40
C VAL A 158 3.52 -21.97 12.39
N VAL A 159 3.13 -23.10 11.79
CA VAL A 159 1.78 -23.66 11.83
C VAL A 159 1.92 -25.17 11.98
N VAL A 160 1.31 -25.76 13.01
CA VAL A 160 1.45 -27.18 13.31
C VAL A 160 0.24 -27.95 12.77
N LEU A 161 0.31 -28.34 11.50
CA LEU A 161 -0.54 -29.38 10.93
C LEU A 161 0.10 -30.75 11.27
N SER A 162 -0.22 -31.23 12.47
CA SER A 162 -0.04 -32.61 12.96
C SER A 162 1.28 -33.35 12.62
N THR A 163 2.36 -33.05 13.36
CA THR A 163 3.00 -34.07 14.24
C THR A 163 4.16 -33.54 15.08
N LEU A 164 4.23 -34.03 16.32
CA LEU A 164 5.45 -34.62 16.88
C LEU A 164 5.03 -35.94 17.53
N LEU A 165 5.74 -37.02 17.18
CA LEU A 165 5.64 -38.31 17.85
C LEU A 165 6.56 -38.35 19.08
N ASP A 166 6.26 -39.26 19.99
CA ASP A 166 7.15 -39.80 21.03
C ASP A 166 7.80 -38.81 22.02
N GLU A 167 7.02 -38.34 23.01
CA GLU A 167 7.58 -38.07 24.35
C GLU A 167 6.54 -38.30 25.49
N VAL A 168 6.33 -39.59 25.80
CA VAL A 168 5.89 -40.18 27.10
C VAL A 168 4.73 -39.52 27.87
N THR A 169 3.54 -40.13 27.82
CA THR A 169 2.84 -40.74 28.99
C THR A 169 1.60 -41.55 28.58
N GLU A 170 1.59 -42.83 28.96
CA GLU A 170 0.47 -43.79 29.10
C GLU A 170 -0.50 -44.08 27.92
N PRO A 171 -0.93 -45.36 27.71
CA PRO A 171 -1.72 -45.73 26.53
C PRO A 171 -3.22 -45.99 26.84
N GLU A 172 -4.11 -45.16 26.29
CA GLU A 172 -5.53 -45.50 26.11
C GLU A 172 -6.03 -45.14 24.70
N SER A 173 -6.58 -46.14 23.98
CA SER A 173 -7.24 -46.05 22.67
C SER A 173 -6.47 -45.40 21.51
N ASP A 174 -5.67 -46.20 20.80
CA ASP A 174 -5.17 -45.88 19.45
C ASP A 174 -6.29 -45.94 18.39
N GLU A 175 -7.00 -44.83 18.16
CA GLU A 175 -7.74 -44.62 16.90
C GLU A 175 -7.76 -43.13 16.52
N VAL A 176 -6.92 -42.74 15.55
CA VAL A 176 -6.96 -41.39 14.95
C VAL A 176 -8.25 -41.24 14.17
N THR A 177 -9.08 -40.27 14.57
CA THR A 177 -10.43 -40.12 14.02
C THR A 177 -10.41 -39.49 12.62
N GLU A 178 -11.36 -39.92 11.77
CA GLU A 178 -11.51 -39.50 10.37
C GLU A 178 -11.72 -37.97 10.22
N SER A 179 -12.15 -37.31 11.31
CA SER A 179 -12.26 -35.85 11.46
C SER A 179 -10.91 -35.12 11.44
N GLU A 180 -9.84 -35.66 12.04
CA GLU A 180 -8.53 -34.97 12.08
C GLU A 180 -7.92 -34.88 10.68
N TYR A 181 -7.99 -35.99 9.92
CA TYR A 181 -7.56 -36.05 8.52
C TYR A 181 -8.42 -35.14 7.62
N SER A 182 -9.70 -34.99 7.92
CA SER A 182 -10.62 -34.12 7.18
C SER A 182 -10.27 -32.62 7.33
N GLY A 183 -9.83 -32.19 8.52
CA GLY A 183 -9.40 -30.81 8.77
C GLY A 183 -8.15 -30.43 7.96
N PHE A 184 -7.15 -31.31 7.92
CA PHE A 184 -5.91 -31.11 7.17
C PHE A 184 -6.14 -30.74 5.68
N ILE A 185 -7.12 -31.41 5.05
CA ILE A 185 -7.42 -31.25 3.62
C ILE A 185 -8.14 -29.93 3.32
N LEU A 186 -8.86 -29.35 4.28
CA LEU A 186 -9.57 -28.07 4.14
C LEU A 186 -8.65 -26.83 4.24
N GLU A 187 -7.39 -27.01 4.65
CA GLU A 187 -6.51 -25.90 5.08
C GLU A 187 -5.19 -25.79 4.29
N CYS A 188 -4.87 -26.77 3.46
CA CYS A 188 -3.68 -26.73 2.59
C CYS A 188 -3.97 -25.95 1.30
N ASP A 189 -3.18 -24.92 0.98
CA ASP A 189 -3.26 -24.28 -0.33
C ASP A 189 -2.66 -25.22 -1.40
N PHE A 190 -3.53 -25.78 -2.25
CA PHE A 190 -3.16 -26.68 -3.34
C PHE A 190 -2.12 -26.09 -4.33
N ARG A 191 -1.86 -24.78 -4.32
CA ARG A 191 -0.79 -24.16 -5.11
C ARG A 191 0.62 -24.44 -4.58
N TRP A 192 0.76 -24.74 -3.29
CA TRP A 192 2.05 -25.03 -2.63
C TRP A 192 2.22 -26.51 -2.24
N ILE A 193 1.14 -27.28 -2.10
CA ILE A 193 1.21 -28.69 -1.67
C ILE A 193 2.04 -29.57 -2.62
N ALA A 194 2.76 -30.53 -2.04
CA ALA A 194 3.53 -31.54 -2.76
C ALA A 194 2.65 -32.73 -3.18
N PRO A 195 2.96 -33.43 -4.29
CA PRO A 195 2.10 -34.49 -4.83
C PRO A 195 1.98 -35.69 -3.90
N GLU A 196 3.02 -36.06 -3.15
CA GLU A 196 2.95 -37.15 -2.16
C GLU A 196 1.98 -36.83 -1.01
N SER A 197 1.82 -35.57 -0.64
CA SER A 197 0.83 -35.11 0.36
C SER A 197 -0.60 -35.09 -0.17
N LEU A 198 -0.81 -35.34 -1.46
CA LEU A 198 -2.14 -35.61 -2.06
C LEU A 198 -2.38 -37.11 -2.32
N LEU A 199 -1.33 -37.87 -2.62
CA LEU A 199 -1.41 -39.33 -2.75
C LEU A 199 -1.56 -40.03 -1.38
N ALA A 200 -1.27 -39.31 -0.29
CA ALA A 200 -1.54 -39.65 1.11
C ALA A 200 -3.02 -39.88 1.50
N MET A 201 -3.95 -39.83 0.53
CA MET A 201 -5.40 -39.89 0.76
C MET A 201 -6.02 -41.30 0.66
N ASP A 202 -5.27 -42.32 0.24
CA ASP A 202 -5.75 -43.70 0.08
C ASP A 202 -5.29 -44.63 1.22
N ASP A 203 -4.07 -44.43 1.73
CA ASP A 203 -3.51 -45.14 2.90
C ASP A 203 -3.48 -44.24 4.14
N ARG A 204 -4.00 -44.73 5.28
CA ARG A 204 -4.25 -43.98 6.54
C ARG A 204 -3.00 -43.46 7.29
N LYS A 205 -1.84 -43.32 6.65
CA LYS A 205 -0.58 -42.86 7.29
C LYS A 205 0.45 -42.32 6.29
N THR A 206 0.33 -41.05 5.87
CA THR A 206 1.49 -40.26 5.43
C THR A 206 1.39 -38.81 5.90
N LEU A 207 2.27 -38.45 6.82
CA LEU A 207 2.39 -37.13 7.43
C LEU A 207 3.08 -36.14 6.47
N PRO A 208 3.00 -34.81 6.73
CA PRO A 208 3.87 -33.84 6.06
C PRO A 208 5.34 -34.26 6.13
N THR A 209 6.10 -34.04 5.04
CA THR A 209 7.52 -34.38 4.98
C THR A 209 8.38 -33.14 4.81
N SER A 210 9.62 -33.18 5.29
CA SER A 210 10.62 -32.13 5.02
C SER A 210 10.83 -31.91 3.51
N LYS A 211 10.68 -32.95 2.70
CA LYS A 211 10.73 -32.88 1.24
C LYS A 211 9.48 -32.23 0.61
N GLY A 212 8.34 -32.25 1.30
CA GLY A 212 7.14 -31.47 0.94
C GLY A 212 7.36 -29.96 1.16
N ASP A 213 8.09 -29.58 2.21
CA ASP A 213 8.49 -28.18 2.40
C ASP A 213 9.45 -27.70 1.29
N VAL A 214 10.31 -28.57 0.76
CA VAL A 214 11.22 -28.25 -0.37
C VAL A 214 10.45 -27.97 -1.66
N TRP A 215 9.37 -28.72 -1.92
CA TRP A 215 8.44 -28.43 -3.02
C TRP A 215 7.72 -27.08 -2.80
N SER A 216 7.26 -26.84 -1.57
CA SER A 216 6.66 -25.57 -1.15
C SER A 216 7.63 -24.38 -1.29
N PHE A 217 8.91 -24.58 -0.99
CA PHE A 217 9.97 -23.59 -1.24
C PHE A 217 10.11 -23.30 -2.74
N GLY A 218 10.12 -24.33 -3.61
CA GLY A 218 10.10 -24.15 -5.06
C GLY A 218 8.92 -23.28 -5.54
N CYS A 219 7.74 -23.49 -4.97
CA CYS A 219 6.55 -22.66 -5.23
C CYS A 219 6.72 -21.20 -4.77
N ASN A 220 7.38 -20.96 -3.63
CA ASN A 220 7.73 -19.59 -3.20
C ASN A 220 8.86 -18.97 -4.03
N MET A 221 9.83 -19.75 -4.52
CA MET A 221 10.87 -19.30 -5.44
C MET A 221 10.28 -18.84 -6.79
N ILE A 222 9.29 -19.56 -7.32
CA ILE A 222 8.50 -19.07 -8.47
C ILE A 222 7.87 -17.71 -8.15
N HIS A 223 7.21 -17.59 -6.99
CA HIS A 223 6.49 -16.38 -6.61
C HIS A 223 7.42 -15.16 -6.42
N VAL A 224 8.54 -15.31 -5.72
CA VAL A 224 9.50 -14.23 -5.43
C VAL A 224 10.27 -13.78 -6.68
N LEU A 225 10.64 -14.70 -7.58
CA LEU A 225 11.43 -14.35 -8.77
C LEU A 225 10.59 -13.77 -9.92
N SER A 226 9.31 -14.17 -10.04
CA SER A 226 8.43 -13.78 -11.16
C SER A 226 7.27 -12.84 -10.80
N GLY A 227 6.92 -12.72 -9.51
CA GLY A 227 5.73 -12.01 -9.05
C GLY A 227 4.41 -12.74 -9.35
N GLN A 228 4.45 -13.90 -9.99
CA GLN A 228 3.28 -14.72 -10.31
C GLN A 228 3.09 -15.82 -9.28
N LEU A 229 1.85 -16.04 -8.85
CA LEU A 229 1.51 -17.19 -8.01
C LEU A 229 1.89 -18.51 -8.71
N PRO A 230 2.37 -19.53 -7.98
CA PRO A 230 2.46 -20.87 -8.53
C PRO A 230 1.09 -21.31 -9.08
N TRP A 231 1.10 -21.90 -10.27
CA TRP A 231 -0.09 -22.21 -11.06
C TRP A 231 -0.93 -20.97 -11.48
N SER A 232 -0.30 -19.83 -11.78
CA SER A 232 -0.97 -18.56 -12.15
C SER A 232 -1.98 -18.67 -13.30
N ARG A 233 -1.75 -19.59 -14.25
CA ARG A 233 -2.59 -19.79 -15.45
C ARG A 233 -3.55 -20.98 -15.35
N VAL A 234 -3.68 -21.58 -14.16
CA VAL A 234 -4.52 -22.75 -13.90
C VAL A 234 -5.57 -22.37 -12.86
N LEU A 235 -6.83 -22.75 -13.10
CA LEU A 235 -7.93 -22.52 -12.17
C LEU A 235 -7.65 -23.30 -10.88
N HIS A 236 -7.88 -22.68 -9.71
CA HIS A 236 -7.47 -23.28 -8.43
C HIS A 236 -8.07 -24.68 -8.21
N SER A 237 -9.33 -24.87 -8.60
CA SER A 237 -10.05 -26.16 -8.56
C SER A 237 -9.48 -27.26 -9.47
N THR A 238 -8.64 -26.95 -10.46
CA THR A 238 -8.01 -27.96 -11.33
C THR A 238 -6.57 -28.29 -10.93
N ILE A 239 -5.98 -27.61 -9.95
CA ILE A 239 -4.58 -27.84 -9.55
C ILE A 239 -4.37 -29.24 -8.95
N MET A 240 -5.30 -29.72 -8.11
CA MET A 240 -5.25 -31.08 -7.57
C MET A 240 -5.21 -32.14 -8.69
N HIS A 241 -6.04 -31.99 -9.73
CA HIS A 241 -6.02 -32.86 -10.90
C HIS A 241 -4.72 -32.76 -11.71
N MET A 242 -4.12 -31.58 -11.81
CA MET A 242 -2.81 -31.39 -12.46
C MET A 242 -1.68 -32.11 -11.69
N LEU A 243 -1.67 -32.02 -10.36
CA LEU A 243 -0.71 -32.71 -9.50
C LEU A 243 -0.84 -34.24 -9.61
N ILE A 244 -2.07 -34.76 -9.50
CA ILE A 244 -2.39 -36.19 -9.71
C ILE A 244 -1.99 -36.66 -11.12
N SER A 245 -2.12 -35.79 -12.13
CA SER A 245 -1.71 -36.06 -13.53
C SER A 245 -0.18 -35.91 -13.77
N ASN A 246 0.62 -35.95 -12.70
CA ASN A 246 2.07 -35.77 -12.68
C ASN A 246 2.52 -34.52 -13.46
N LYS A 247 1.91 -33.36 -13.16
CA LYS A 247 2.35 -32.04 -13.65
C LYS A 247 2.97 -31.23 -12.52
N VAL A 248 4.00 -30.46 -12.87
CA VAL A 248 4.67 -29.50 -11.97
C VAL A 248 4.15 -28.07 -12.25
N PRO A 249 4.34 -27.11 -11.32
CA PRO A 249 3.96 -25.72 -11.56
C PRO A 249 4.64 -25.16 -12.82
N PRO A 250 3.92 -24.52 -13.76
CA PRO A 250 4.52 -23.96 -14.97
C PRO A 250 5.55 -22.87 -14.64
N PHE A 251 6.77 -23.01 -15.14
CA PHE A 251 7.84 -22.03 -14.91
C PHE A 251 7.56 -20.74 -15.70
N PRO A 252 7.47 -19.56 -15.04
CA PRO A 252 7.25 -18.29 -15.73
C PRO A 252 8.44 -17.90 -16.63
N ARG A 253 8.18 -17.14 -17.70
CA ARG A 253 9.21 -16.70 -18.67
C ARG A 253 10.24 -15.73 -18.07
N GLU A 254 9.85 -15.13 -16.97
CA GLU A 254 10.61 -14.24 -16.11
C GLU A 254 11.78 -14.98 -15.40
N ILE A 255 11.67 -16.31 -15.26
CA ILE A 255 12.74 -17.18 -14.75
C ILE A 255 13.36 -17.88 -15.97
N ASN A 256 14.45 -17.32 -16.49
CA ASN A 256 15.05 -17.74 -17.77
C ASN A 256 16.49 -18.28 -17.65
N GLU A 257 17.09 -18.25 -16.46
CA GLU A 257 18.42 -18.82 -16.22
C GLU A 257 18.32 -20.33 -15.98
N GLU A 258 19.07 -21.13 -16.75
CA GLU A 258 19.02 -22.59 -16.64
C GLU A 258 19.45 -23.10 -15.26
N GLN A 259 20.29 -22.35 -14.53
CA GLN A 259 20.60 -22.68 -13.13
C GLN A 259 19.39 -22.58 -12.20
N HIS A 260 18.50 -21.60 -12.40
CA HIS A 260 17.26 -21.48 -11.62
C HIS A 260 16.23 -22.52 -12.06
N LEU A 261 16.11 -22.74 -13.37
CA LEU A 261 15.21 -23.73 -13.95
C LEU A 261 15.59 -25.15 -13.53
N SER A 262 16.88 -25.50 -13.57
CA SER A 262 17.42 -26.77 -13.08
C SER A 262 17.19 -26.96 -11.59
N PHE A 263 17.35 -25.92 -10.78
CA PHE A 263 17.07 -25.98 -9.34
C PHE A 263 15.57 -26.18 -9.06
N LEU A 264 14.69 -25.47 -9.76
CA LEU A 264 13.23 -25.68 -9.68
C LEU A 264 12.84 -27.09 -10.12
N ARG A 265 13.46 -27.67 -11.17
CA ARG A 265 13.22 -29.08 -11.56
C ARG A 265 13.58 -30.06 -10.43
N GLN A 266 14.63 -29.79 -9.67
CA GLN A 266 15.01 -30.62 -8.52
C GLN A 266 13.99 -30.46 -7.38
N CYS A 267 13.61 -29.23 -7.01
CA CYS A 267 12.55 -28.99 -6.00
C CYS A 267 11.21 -29.63 -6.37
N PHE A 268 10.90 -29.74 -7.67
CA PHE A 268 9.67 -30.36 -8.18
C PHE A 268 9.84 -31.80 -8.68
N SER A 269 10.83 -32.56 -8.19
CA SER A 269 10.85 -34.01 -8.46
C SER A 269 9.65 -34.71 -7.81
N PHE A 270 9.04 -35.66 -8.53
CA PHE A 270 7.95 -36.49 -8.00
C PHE A 270 8.45 -37.52 -6.98
N GLN A 271 9.74 -37.90 -7.02
CA GLN A 271 10.38 -38.67 -5.97
C GLN A 271 10.90 -37.70 -4.89
N PRO A 272 10.39 -37.75 -3.64
CA PRO A 272 10.79 -36.78 -2.61
C PRO A 272 12.28 -36.86 -2.24
N THR A 273 12.91 -38.04 -2.41
CA THR A 273 14.35 -38.27 -2.22
C THR A 273 15.23 -37.37 -3.08
N ASP A 274 14.81 -37.11 -4.31
CA ASP A 274 15.62 -36.46 -5.35
C ASP A 274 15.61 -34.93 -5.25
N ARG A 275 14.69 -34.39 -4.44
CA ARG A 275 14.65 -32.96 -4.11
C ARG A 275 15.84 -32.61 -3.20
N PRO A 276 16.33 -31.36 -3.18
CA PRO A 276 17.44 -30.95 -2.32
C PRO A 276 17.16 -31.12 -0.80
N SER A 277 18.19 -31.04 0.04
CA SER A 277 18.03 -30.71 1.47
C SER A 277 17.88 -29.20 1.67
N ALA A 278 17.43 -28.77 2.85
CA ALA A 278 17.37 -27.34 3.18
C ALA A 278 18.77 -26.66 3.15
N ASP A 279 19.84 -27.37 3.49
CA ASP A 279 21.22 -26.90 3.35
C ASP A 279 21.61 -26.67 1.89
N GLN A 280 21.15 -27.55 0.99
CA GLN A 280 21.37 -27.40 -0.45
C GLN A 280 20.54 -26.23 -1.03
N ILE A 281 19.36 -25.94 -0.48
CA ILE A 281 18.62 -24.70 -0.78
C ILE A 281 19.42 -23.48 -0.31
N ILE A 282 19.89 -23.48 0.94
CA ILE A 282 20.68 -22.37 1.49
C ILE A 282 21.96 -22.14 0.68
N ALA A 283 22.71 -23.20 0.33
CA ALA A 283 23.93 -23.10 -0.46
C ALA A 283 23.68 -22.63 -1.91
N PHE A 284 22.53 -22.96 -2.50
CA PHE A 284 22.10 -22.43 -3.79
C PHE A 284 21.77 -20.94 -3.70
N VAL A 285 20.96 -20.52 -2.73
CA VAL A 285 20.56 -19.12 -2.57
C VAL A 285 21.74 -18.22 -2.17
N GLN A 286 22.64 -18.68 -1.31
CA GLN A 286 23.85 -17.95 -0.94
C GLN A 286 24.77 -17.73 -2.16
N ARG A 287 24.89 -18.72 -3.06
CA ARG A 287 25.62 -18.56 -4.33
C ARG A 287 25.00 -17.46 -5.21
N GLU A 288 23.67 -17.43 -5.29
CA GLU A 288 22.96 -16.38 -6.06
C GLU A 288 23.04 -15.00 -5.42
N LEU A 289 23.11 -14.91 -4.08
CA LEU A 289 23.44 -13.65 -3.39
C LEU A 289 24.86 -13.18 -3.70
N LEU A 290 25.85 -14.09 -3.74
CA LEU A 290 27.21 -13.75 -4.18
C LEU A 290 27.25 -13.30 -5.64
N HIS A 291 26.46 -13.90 -6.52
CA HIS A 291 26.31 -13.45 -7.92
C HIS A 291 25.59 -12.09 -8.07
N CYS A 292 24.88 -11.62 -7.04
CA CYS A 292 24.32 -10.26 -7.01
C CYS A 292 25.37 -9.18 -6.66
N ILE A 293 26.54 -9.56 -6.16
CA ILE A 293 27.65 -8.64 -5.88
C ILE A 293 28.34 -8.28 -7.21
N PRO A 294 28.63 -7.00 -7.49
CA PRO A 294 29.34 -6.60 -8.71
C PRO A 294 30.69 -7.31 -8.87
N LYS A 295 30.96 -7.87 -10.06
CA LYS A 295 32.19 -8.64 -10.35
C LYS A 295 33.51 -7.86 -10.20
N THR A 296 33.45 -6.54 -10.04
CA THR A 296 34.57 -5.69 -9.60
C THR A 296 35.07 -6.01 -8.18
N LEU A 297 34.41 -6.90 -7.42
CA LEU A 297 34.80 -7.33 -6.07
C LEU A 297 35.32 -8.78 -5.98
N GLN A 298 35.67 -9.44 -7.10
CA GLN A 298 36.06 -10.87 -7.11
C GLN A 298 37.42 -11.23 -7.73
N THR A 299 38.30 -10.26 -8.01
CA THR A 299 39.68 -10.56 -8.49
C THR A 299 40.75 -9.60 -7.94
N THR A 300 41.19 -9.82 -6.70
CA THR A 300 42.47 -9.29 -6.15
C THR A 300 42.97 -10.13 -4.95
N GLU A 301 43.20 -11.43 -5.16
CA GLU A 301 44.27 -12.09 -4.39
C GLU A 301 45.61 -11.90 -5.13
N ALA A 302 46.69 -11.69 -4.37
CA ALA A 302 48.08 -11.50 -4.79
C ALA A 302 48.43 -10.25 -5.65
N THR A 303 49.12 -9.28 -5.01
CA THR A 303 50.04 -8.27 -5.58
C THR A 303 49.47 -7.30 -6.64
N VAL A 304 49.36 -5.98 -6.40
CA VAL A 304 50.47 -4.99 -6.25
C VAL A 304 49.97 -3.74 -5.48
N HIS A 305 50.88 -2.94 -4.90
CA HIS A 305 50.54 -1.74 -4.11
C HIS A 305 50.04 -0.53 -4.95
N SER A 306 48.85 -0.02 -4.60
CA SER A 306 48.53 1.42 -4.60
C SER A 306 47.30 1.69 -3.71
N PRO A 307 47.20 2.84 -3.00
CA PRO A 307 46.13 3.07 -2.03
C PRO A 307 44.93 3.83 -2.61
N ASP A 308 43.73 3.27 -2.45
CA ASP A 308 42.47 4.01 -2.37
C ASP A 308 41.81 3.63 -1.03
N HIS A 309 41.49 4.62 -0.20
CA HIS A 309 41.08 4.43 1.19
C HIS A 309 39.62 4.83 1.40
N GLY A 310 38.74 3.85 1.67
CA GLY A 310 37.36 4.08 2.08
C GLY A 310 36.66 2.81 2.54
N ILE A 311 35.72 2.94 3.49
CA ILE A 311 35.04 1.79 4.11
C ILE A 311 33.99 1.20 3.14
N PRO A 312 34.05 -0.10 2.78
CA PRO A 312 33.18 -0.68 1.74
C PRO A 312 31.68 -0.49 1.99
N ASP A 313 31.24 -0.61 3.25
CA ASP A 313 29.83 -0.51 3.63
C ASP A 313 29.31 0.93 3.48
N VAL A 314 30.12 1.92 3.88
CA VAL A 314 29.86 3.35 3.70
C VAL A 314 29.73 3.68 2.21
N MET A 315 30.67 3.21 1.39
CA MET A 315 30.65 3.42 -0.05
C MET A 315 29.46 2.74 -0.74
N THR A 316 29.01 1.60 -0.19
CA THR A 316 27.86 0.85 -0.71
C THR A 316 26.54 1.55 -0.39
N GLU A 317 26.32 1.94 0.87
CA GLU A 317 25.10 2.66 1.28
C GLU A 317 25.03 4.07 0.66
N PHE A 318 26.17 4.76 0.51
CA PHE A 318 26.24 6.04 -0.20
C PHE A 318 25.80 5.89 -1.66
N LYS A 319 26.39 4.96 -2.42
CA LYS A 319 26.01 4.72 -3.83
C LYS A 319 24.55 4.30 -3.95
N ARG A 320 24.06 3.47 -3.04
CA ARG A 320 22.65 3.05 -3.01
C ARG A 320 21.71 4.24 -2.80
N ARG A 321 21.95 5.10 -1.79
CA ARG A 321 21.11 6.30 -1.56
C ARG A 321 21.19 7.32 -2.71
N VAL A 322 22.38 7.52 -3.29
CA VAL A 322 22.56 8.40 -4.47
C VAL A 322 21.75 7.91 -5.68
N SER A 323 21.59 6.60 -5.85
CA SER A 323 20.69 6.01 -6.87
C SER A 323 19.20 6.07 -6.47
N ASP A 324 18.88 5.79 -5.21
CA ASP A 324 17.49 5.52 -4.77
C ASP A 324 16.71 6.76 -4.29
N GLN A 325 17.38 7.82 -3.85
CA GLN A 325 16.76 8.91 -3.06
C GLN A 325 17.13 10.31 -3.55
N ILE A 326 18.30 10.48 -4.15
CA ILE A 326 18.84 11.80 -4.51
C ILE A 326 18.36 12.24 -5.90
N PRO A 327 18.08 13.53 -6.13
CA PRO A 327 17.77 14.05 -7.46
C PRO A 327 18.87 13.86 -8.50
N SER A 328 18.50 13.87 -9.79
CA SER A 328 19.42 13.80 -10.93
C SER A 328 20.55 14.82 -10.83
N HIS A 329 20.19 16.06 -10.47
CA HIS A 329 21.08 17.20 -10.30
C HIS A 329 20.77 17.96 -9.01
N LEU A 330 21.81 18.55 -8.41
CA LEU A 330 21.73 19.37 -7.19
C LEU A 330 22.63 20.61 -7.32
N ILE A 331 22.34 21.64 -6.55
CA ILE A 331 23.23 22.78 -6.35
C ILE A 331 24.18 22.44 -5.20
N TYR A 332 25.47 22.42 -5.46
CA TYR A 332 26.50 22.42 -4.42
C TYR A 332 26.71 23.85 -3.94
N ILE A 333 26.19 24.16 -2.75
CA ILE A 333 26.09 25.52 -2.22
C ILE A 333 27.47 26.19 -2.03
N PRO A 334 28.52 25.51 -1.51
CA PRO A 334 29.84 26.13 -1.29
C PRO A 334 30.47 26.79 -2.53
N GLU A 335 30.19 26.29 -3.73
CA GLU A 335 30.68 26.85 -5.01
C GLU A 335 29.60 27.56 -5.83
N MET A 336 28.33 27.48 -5.40
CA MET A 336 27.15 27.88 -6.19
C MET A 336 27.22 27.33 -7.63
N LYS A 337 27.41 26.02 -7.75
CA LYS A 337 27.43 25.28 -9.02
C LYS A 337 26.37 24.19 -9.03
N LEU A 338 25.85 23.86 -10.23
CA LEU A 338 25.05 22.65 -10.42
C LEU A 338 26.00 21.46 -10.54
N ILE A 339 25.62 20.32 -9.98
CA ILE A 339 26.33 19.04 -10.04
C ILE A 339 25.34 17.92 -10.35
N SER A 340 25.82 16.89 -11.04
CA SER A 340 25.11 15.63 -11.24
C SER A 340 25.24 14.71 -10.02
N ARG A 341 24.35 13.72 -9.90
CA ARG A 341 24.43 12.69 -8.85
C ARG A 341 25.75 11.89 -8.89
N ASP A 342 26.36 11.76 -10.06
CA ASP A 342 27.60 10.99 -10.26
C ASP A 342 28.84 11.72 -9.71
N GLU A 343 28.79 13.06 -9.61
CA GLU A 343 29.86 13.88 -9.01
C GLU A 343 29.86 13.89 -7.48
N LEU A 344 28.77 13.45 -6.84
CA LEU A 344 28.58 13.57 -5.38
C LEU A 344 29.65 12.83 -4.58
N ALA A 345 30.14 11.68 -5.05
CA ALA A 345 31.21 10.94 -4.38
C ALA A 345 32.50 11.79 -4.32
N THR A 346 32.96 12.29 -5.47
CA THR A 346 34.18 13.11 -5.60
C THR A 346 34.14 14.40 -4.77
N ILE A 347 32.95 14.96 -4.57
CA ILE A 347 32.73 16.23 -3.84
C ILE A 347 32.60 16.00 -2.33
N LEU A 348 31.76 15.04 -1.91
CA LEU A 348 31.46 14.81 -0.49
C LEU A 348 32.48 13.90 0.19
N LYS A 349 33.21 13.09 -0.57
CA LYS A 349 34.26 12.17 -0.12
C LYS A 349 33.82 11.18 0.97
N PRO A 350 32.79 10.34 0.71
CA PRO A 350 32.37 9.29 1.65
C PRO A 350 33.49 8.31 2.01
N GLU A 351 34.51 8.18 1.16
CA GLU A 351 35.72 7.41 1.42
C GLU A 351 36.56 7.94 2.60
N ALA A 352 36.41 9.23 2.96
CA ALA A 352 37.10 9.83 4.11
C ALA A 352 36.54 9.44 5.49
N ILE A 353 35.41 8.71 5.55
CA ILE A 353 34.84 8.22 6.82
C ILE A 353 35.68 7.08 7.38
N THR A 354 36.03 7.18 8.67
CA THR A 354 36.85 6.20 9.38
C THR A 354 36.02 5.28 10.31
N GLU A 355 36.60 4.17 10.76
CA GLU A 355 35.99 3.34 11.82
C GLU A 355 35.95 4.08 13.18
N GLU A 356 36.75 5.13 13.36
CA GLU A 356 36.64 6.03 14.51
C GLU A 356 35.35 6.87 14.43
N ASP A 357 35.00 7.43 13.27
CA ASP A 357 33.72 8.15 13.09
C ASP A 357 32.50 7.24 13.30
N ILE A 358 32.61 5.99 12.86
CA ILE A 358 31.62 4.94 13.09
C ILE A 358 31.50 4.63 14.60
N SER A 359 32.60 4.36 15.29
CA SER A 359 32.56 4.03 16.73
C SER A 359 32.10 5.21 17.61
N ASN A 360 32.51 6.43 17.27
CA ASN A 360 32.05 7.68 17.87
C ASN A 360 30.59 8.03 17.53
N SER A 361 29.86 7.18 16.79
CA SER A 361 28.45 7.45 16.48
C SER A 361 27.51 7.34 17.69
N GLY A 362 27.93 6.67 18.77
CA GLY A 362 27.34 6.78 20.12
C GLY A 362 26.16 5.84 20.38
N GLY A 363 26.44 4.58 20.71
CA GLY A 363 25.44 3.58 21.10
C GLY A 363 24.66 2.92 19.94
N TRP A 364 24.88 3.36 18.70
CA TRP A 364 24.34 2.71 17.50
C TRP A 364 25.17 1.46 17.14
N SER A 365 24.55 0.48 16.48
CA SER A 365 25.33 -0.57 15.80
C SER A 365 26.16 0.05 14.66
N ARG A 366 27.27 -0.58 14.26
CA ARG A 366 28.10 -0.12 13.14
C ARG A 366 27.30 0.09 11.86
N GLN A 367 26.43 -0.87 11.50
CA GLN A 367 25.59 -0.75 10.31
C GLN A 367 24.60 0.43 10.43
N SER A 368 23.93 0.54 11.58
CA SER A 368 22.97 1.63 11.82
C SER A 368 23.63 3.01 11.82
N ALA A 369 24.85 3.14 12.35
CA ALA A 369 25.62 4.38 12.31
C ALA A 369 25.87 4.88 10.87
N ILE A 370 26.21 3.95 9.96
CA ILE A 370 26.39 4.23 8.54
C ILE A 370 25.03 4.63 7.90
N GLU A 371 24.01 3.80 8.09
CA GLU A 371 22.71 3.91 7.42
C GLU A 371 21.83 5.07 7.90
N THR A 372 21.92 5.50 9.16
CA THR A 372 21.02 6.51 9.74
C THR A 372 21.70 7.86 10.03
N LYS A 373 23.00 7.86 10.31
CA LYS A 373 23.71 9.04 10.84
C LYS A 373 24.75 9.59 9.87
N LEU A 374 25.69 8.76 9.41
CA LEU A 374 26.85 9.19 8.63
C LEU A 374 26.47 9.49 7.17
N VAL A 375 26.06 8.48 6.40
CA VAL A 375 25.72 8.67 4.98
C VAL A 375 24.54 9.64 4.78
N PRO A 376 23.43 9.56 5.55
CA PRO A 376 22.36 10.57 5.48
C PRO A 376 22.81 11.96 5.95
N GLY A 377 23.85 12.03 6.79
CA GLY A 377 24.47 13.28 7.24
C GLY A 377 25.15 14.03 6.11
N MET A 378 25.87 13.31 5.23
CA MET A 378 26.54 13.87 4.04
C MET A 378 25.55 14.28 2.96
N LEU A 379 24.50 13.47 2.75
CA LEU A 379 23.52 13.66 1.68
C LEU A 379 22.39 14.65 2.03
N LYS A 380 22.57 15.51 3.04
CA LYS A 380 21.58 16.54 3.42
C LYS A 380 21.45 17.61 2.35
N TYR A 381 20.31 17.58 1.65
CA TYR A 381 19.87 18.68 0.79
C TYR A 381 18.64 19.40 1.36
N ALA A 382 18.60 20.71 1.17
CA ALA A 382 17.38 21.51 1.30
C ALA A 382 16.65 21.55 -0.05
N ILE A 383 15.32 21.67 -0.03
CA ILE A 383 14.50 21.77 -1.24
C ILE A 383 13.68 23.06 -1.25
N LEU A 384 13.73 23.81 -2.35
CA LEU A 384 13.00 25.08 -2.51
C LEU A 384 11.60 24.83 -3.06
N SER A 385 10.59 25.23 -2.30
CA SER A 385 9.22 25.38 -2.77
C SER A 385 8.89 26.87 -2.90
N HIS A 386 8.39 27.31 -4.05
CA HIS A 386 8.07 28.73 -4.26
C HIS A 386 7.07 28.95 -5.40
N ARG A 387 6.63 30.20 -5.57
CA ARG A 387 6.07 30.67 -6.84
C ARG A 387 7.21 31.11 -7.78
N TRP A 388 7.24 30.58 -9.00
CA TRP A 388 8.14 31.05 -10.06
C TRP A 388 7.84 32.54 -10.36
N GLY A 389 8.88 33.37 -10.34
CA GLY A 389 8.82 34.81 -10.68
C GLY A 389 9.45 35.11 -12.04
N THR A 390 9.91 36.36 -12.22
CA THR A 390 10.67 36.78 -13.40
C THR A 390 12.16 36.47 -13.24
N SER A 391 12.79 36.04 -14.35
CA SER A 391 14.21 35.66 -14.41
C SER A 391 14.62 34.62 -13.36
N GLU A 392 13.83 33.56 -13.19
CA GLU A 392 14.27 32.37 -12.45
C GLU A 392 15.44 31.69 -13.17
N PRO A 393 16.46 31.19 -12.45
CA PRO A 393 17.55 30.42 -13.03
C PRO A 393 17.05 29.16 -13.74
N THR A 394 17.73 28.77 -14.81
CA THR A 394 17.42 27.56 -15.57
C THR A 394 18.57 26.56 -15.46
N PHE A 395 18.32 25.31 -15.86
CA PHE A 395 19.36 24.27 -15.93
C PHE A 395 20.59 24.74 -16.74
N GLN A 396 20.35 25.36 -17.90
CA GLN A 396 21.39 25.89 -18.78
C GLN A 396 22.03 27.20 -18.27
N ASN A 397 21.44 27.88 -17.28
CA ASN A 397 21.99 29.12 -16.72
C ASN A 397 21.61 29.32 -15.24
N LEU A 398 22.35 28.67 -14.35
CA LEU A 398 22.21 28.81 -12.90
C LEU A 398 22.53 30.23 -12.40
N LYS A 399 23.38 30.99 -13.13
CA LYS A 399 23.88 32.32 -12.75
C LYS A 399 23.24 33.44 -13.59
N GLY A 400 21.97 33.25 -13.98
CA GLY A 400 21.18 34.24 -14.70
C GLY A 400 21.05 35.57 -13.96
N GLY A 401 20.97 36.68 -14.68
CA GLY A 401 20.79 38.00 -14.07
C GLY A 401 19.34 38.24 -13.61
N GLY A 402 19.15 38.83 -12.43
CA GLY A 402 17.86 39.37 -11.99
C GLY A 402 17.32 38.78 -10.67
N ALA A 403 16.00 38.93 -10.48
CA ALA A 403 15.32 38.69 -9.21
C ALA A 403 15.31 37.21 -8.80
N GLY A 404 15.08 36.28 -9.74
CA GLY A 404 15.07 34.85 -9.45
C GLY A 404 16.44 34.31 -8.99
N TYR A 405 17.55 34.74 -9.59
CA TYR A 405 18.88 34.35 -9.08
C TYR A 405 19.16 34.92 -7.70
N LYS A 406 18.69 36.14 -7.38
CA LYS A 406 18.74 36.62 -5.99
C LYS A 406 17.95 35.68 -5.07
N LYS A 407 16.70 35.35 -5.42
CA LYS A 407 15.84 34.40 -4.69
C LYS A 407 16.55 33.04 -4.46
N LEU A 408 17.19 32.49 -5.49
CA LEU A 408 17.96 31.23 -5.38
C LEU A 408 19.16 31.36 -4.44
N ARG A 409 19.91 32.48 -4.47
CA ARG A 409 21.01 32.69 -3.52
C ARG A 409 20.53 32.81 -2.07
N GLU A 410 19.45 33.55 -1.80
CA GLU A 410 18.90 33.64 -0.44
C GLU A 410 18.41 32.27 0.05
N PHE A 411 17.77 31.46 -0.81
CA PHE A 411 17.46 30.06 -0.52
C PHE A 411 18.71 29.25 -0.14
N CYS A 412 19.80 29.34 -0.92
CA CYS A 412 21.05 28.65 -0.60
C CYS A 412 21.68 29.13 0.73
N THR A 413 21.58 30.42 1.06
CA THR A 413 21.96 30.95 2.38
C THR A 413 21.12 30.31 3.49
N LYS A 414 19.79 30.21 3.31
CA LYS A 414 18.91 29.56 4.28
C LYS A 414 19.13 28.05 4.39
N ALA A 415 19.43 27.36 3.30
CA ALA A 415 19.84 25.96 3.32
C ALA A 415 21.12 25.73 4.16
N LYS A 416 22.10 26.63 4.05
CA LYS A 416 23.30 26.65 4.89
C LYS A 416 23.00 26.89 6.37
N GLU A 417 22.05 27.75 6.72
CA GLU A 417 21.59 27.95 8.12
C GLU A 417 21.02 26.66 8.76
N TYR A 418 20.53 25.71 7.95
CA TYR A 418 20.10 24.38 8.39
C TYR A 418 21.18 23.29 8.33
N GLY A 419 22.40 23.62 7.90
CA GLY A 419 23.50 22.65 7.75
C GLY A 419 23.34 21.73 6.54
N CYS A 420 22.76 22.24 5.44
CA CYS A 420 22.80 21.58 4.13
C CYS A 420 23.92 22.20 3.28
N ASP A 421 24.74 21.35 2.66
CA ASP A 421 25.70 21.76 1.61
C ASP A 421 25.13 21.58 0.20
N LEU A 422 24.01 20.87 0.09
CA LEU A 422 23.27 20.59 -1.13
C LEU A 422 21.92 21.33 -1.13
N ALA A 423 21.47 21.74 -2.31
CA ALA A 423 20.20 22.42 -2.52
C ALA A 423 19.51 21.94 -3.81
N TRP A 424 18.18 21.92 -3.84
CA TRP A 424 17.39 21.60 -5.03
C TRP A 424 16.32 22.67 -5.31
N SER A 425 16.10 22.97 -6.59
CA SER A 425 14.97 23.76 -7.07
C SER A 425 14.53 23.27 -8.45
N ASP A 426 13.23 23.07 -8.63
CA ASP A 426 12.60 22.60 -9.87
C ASP A 426 12.89 23.50 -11.09
N THR A 427 13.22 24.76 -10.86
CA THR A 427 13.59 25.74 -11.90
C THR A 427 14.86 25.35 -12.66
N CYS A 428 15.89 24.89 -11.94
CA CYS A 428 17.26 24.74 -12.43
C CYS A 428 17.94 23.38 -12.13
N CYS A 429 17.36 22.54 -11.28
CA CYS A 429 17.88 21.19 -10.96
C CYS A 429 17.18 20.06 -11.74
N ILE A 430 16.45 20.40 -12.82
CA ILE A 430 15.83 19.46 -13.75
C ILE A 430 16.18 19.90 -15.16
N ASN A 431 16.81 19.03 -15.96
CA ASN A 431 16.95 19.28 -17.39
C ASN A 431 15.61 19.08 -18.12
N LYS A 432 14.84 20.17 -18.27
CA LYS A 432 13.52 20.17 -18.93
C LYS A 432 13.58 19.94 -20.45
N GLU A 433 14.77 19.89 -21.05
CA GLU A 433 14.99 19.53 -22.46
C GLU A 433 15.23 18.00 -22.61
N SER A 434 15.64 17.33 -21.52
CA SER A 434 15.75 15.87 -21.44
C SER A 434 14.41 15.25 -21.08
N SER A 435 13.75 14.59 -22.03
CA SER A 435 12.44 13.97 -21.80
C SER A 435 12.47 12.84 -20.77
N SER A 436 13.56 12.08 -20.69
CA SER A 436 13.76 11.02 -19.68
C SER A 436 14.00 11.59 -18.28
N GLU A 437 14.77 12.68 -18.16
CA GLU A 437 14.99 13.32 -16.85
C GLU A 437 13.72 14.03 -16.36
N LEU A 438 12.95 14.66 -17.26
CA LEU A 438 11.67 15.27 -16.90
C LEU A 438 10.64 14.24 -16.41
N ASP A 439 10.60 13.05 -17.02
CA ASP A 439 9.76 11.92 -16.59
C ASP A 439 10.26 11.29 -15.26
N GLU A 440 11.58 11.10 -15.08
CA GLU A 440 12.18 10.68 -13.80
C GLU A 440 11.87 11.67 -12.67
N ALA A 441 11.97 12.98 -12.96
CA ALA A 441 11.70 14.05 -12.01
C ALA A 441 10.24 14.12 -11.60
N ILE A 442 9.31 14.08 -12.56
CA ILE A 442 7.86 14.09 -12.28
C ILE A 442 7.45 12.85 -11.47
N ARG A 443 7.97 11.66 -11.80
CA ARG A 443 7.70 10.43 -11.04
C ARG A 443 8.39 10.39 -9.67
N SER A 444 9.47 11.14 -9.47
CA SER A 444 10.23 11.19 -8.21
C SER A 444 9.90 12.37 -7.30
N MET A 445 9.18 13.40 -7.78
CA MET A 445 9.13 14.70 -7.08
C MET A 445 8.62 14.59 -5.64
N TYR A 446 7.55 13.83 -5.40
CA TYR A 446 7.05 13.57 -4.04
C TYR A 446 8.11 12.95 -3.13
N ARG A 447 8.84 11.94 -3.62
CA ARG A 447 9.96 11.30 -2.89
C ARG A 447 11.06 12.32 -2.58
N TRP A 448 11.43 13.17 -3.55
CA TRP A 448 12.46 14.19 -3.34
C TRP A 448 12.04 15.28 -2.34
N TYR A 449 10.76 15.66 -2.28
CA TYR A 449 10.25 16.55 -1.24
C TYR A 449 10.15 15.87 0.14
N ARG A 450 9.83 14.56 0.19
CA ARG A 450 9.77 13.77 1.43
C ARG A 450 11.16 13.52 2.05
N ASP A 451 12.12 13.16 1.21
CA ASP A 451 13.46 12.70 1.63
C ASP A 451 14.46 13.86 1.80
N ALA A 452 14.08 15.10 1.43
CA ALA A 452 14.83 16.31 1.72
C ALA A 452 14.94 16.58 3.23
N TYR A 453 16.09 17.10 3.68
CA TYR A 453 16.31 17.40 5.10
C TYR A 453 15.46 18.59 5.60
N ILE A 454 15.12 19.52 4.71
CA ILE A 454 14.12 20.57 4.96
C ILE A 454 13.56 21.13 3.64
N CYS A 455 12.24 21.33 3.58
CA CYS A 455 11.61 22.13 2.52
C CYS A 455 11.52 23.60 2.97
N ILE A 456 12.15 24.48 2.21
CA ILE A 456 12.14 25.93 2.44
C ILE A 456 11.10 26.53 1.50
N VAL A 457 10.04 27.09 2.07
CA VAL A 457 8.95 27.73 1.32
C VAL A 457 9.17 29.23 1.27
N HIS A 458 9.26 29.79 0.06
CA HIS A 458 9.23 31.25 -0.15
C HIS A 458 7.83 31.69 -0.60
N LEU A 459 7.14 32.40 0.29
CA LEU A 459 5.85 33.05 0.02
C LEU A 459 6.11 34.45 -0.55
N ALA A 460 5.39 34.79 -1.61
CA ALA A 460 5.54 36.03 -2.36
C ALA A 460 4.66 37.17 -1.82
N GLN A 461 3.67 36.86 -0.98
CA GLN A 461 2.65 37.80 -0.51
C GLN A 461 2.38 37.73 1.01
N SER A 462 2.60 36.59 1.66
CA SER A 462 2.31 36.42 3.10
C SER A 462 3.49 36.84 3.99
N GLU A 463 3.25 37.78 4.90
CA GLU A 463 4.23 38.19 5.93
C GLU A 463 3.92 37.57 7.31
N SER A 464 2.77 36.89 7.46
CA SER A 464 2.27 36.32 8.72
C SER A 464 1.37 35.09 8.50
N LEU A 465 1.07 34.36 9.57
CA LEU A 465 0.18 33.18 9.53
C LEU A 465 -1.27 33.53 9.13
N ASP A 466 -1.74 34.76 9.42
CA ASP A 466 -3.07 35.21 9.02
C ASP A 466 -3.14 35.64 7.55
N THR A 467 -2.01 36.00 6.95
CA THR A 467 -1.91 36.39 5.54
C THR A 467 -1.58 35.21 4.60
N LEU A 468 -1.51 33.97 5.10
CA LEU A 468 -1.31 32.77 4.26
C LEU A 468 -2.36 32.65 3.14
N GLY A 469 -3.62 33.00 3.44
CA GLY A 469 -4.74 32.84 2.49
C GLY A 469 -4.72 33.74 1.24
N ILE A 470 -3.81 34.72 1.14
CA ILE A 470 -3.69 35.58 -0.05
C ILE A 470 -2.61 35.14 -1.04
N ASP A 471 -1.72 34.21 -0.66
CA ASP A 471 -0.62 33.80 -1.53
C ASP A 471 -1.05 32.71 -2.52
N GLU A 472 -0.76 32.94 -3.81
CA GLU A 472 -1.09 31.98 -4.87
C GLU A 472 -0.41 30.62 -4.69
N TRP A 473 0.64 30.50 -3.87
CA TRP A 473 1.26 29.22 -3.52
C TRP A 473 0.23 28.18 -3.07
N PHE A 474 -0.78 28.56 -2.28
CA PHE A 474 -1.79 27.63 -1.76
C PHE A 474 -2.78 27.12 -2.81
N ILE A 475 -2.89 27.79 -3.97
CA ILE A 475 -3.79 27.39 -5.07
C ILE A 475 -3.06 26.77 -6.28
N ARG A 476 -1.76 26.49 -6.20
CA ARG A 476 -1.05 25.74 -7.25
C ARG A 476 -1.27 24.22 -7.07
N GLY A 477 -1.26 23.45 -8.16
CA GLY A 477 -1.40 21.98 -8.12
C GLY A 477 -0.23 21.30 -7.40
N TRP A 478 0.99 21.51 -7.91
CA TRP A 478 2.23 20.92 -7.41
C TRP A 478 2.48 21.16 -5.92
N THR A 479 2.13 22.33 -5.39
CA THR A 479 2.36 22.69 -3.99
C THR A 479 1.55 21.85 -2.99
N LEU A 480 0.63 21.00 -3.44
CA LEU A 480 0.02 19.97 -2.60
C LEU A 480 1.04 18.89 -2.19
N GLN A 481 1.89 18.45 -3.12
CA GLN A 481 3.00 17.54 -2.83
C GLN A 481 4.08 18.26 -2.02
N GLU A 482 4.42 19.50 -2.40
CA GLU A 482 5.45 20.31 -1.72
C GLU A 482 5.07 20.63 -0.25
N LEU A 483 3.78 20.63 0.09
CA LEU A 483 3.27 20.76 1.46
C LEU A 483 3.21 19.43 2.22
N LEU A 484 2.67 18.39 1.59
CA LEU A 484 2.36 17.13 2.28
C LEU A 484 3.55 16.20 2.42
N ALA A 485 4.44 16.15 1.42
CA ALA A 485 5.54 15.21 1.39
C ALA A 485 6.65 15.49 2.43
N PRO A 486 7.15 16.73 2.64
CA PRO A 486 8.28 16.97 3.53
C PRO A 486 7.95 16.67 4.99
N ILE A 487 8.85 15.99 5.68
CA ILE A 487 8.75 15.80 7.14
C ILE A 487 9.11 17.10 7.89
N ARG A 488 9.95 17.94 7.27
CA ARG A 488 10.47 19.18 7.86
C ARG A 488 10.25 20.35 6.90
N MET A 489 9.70 21.46 7.38
CA MET A 489 9.43 22.67 6.58
C MET A 489 9.86 23.96 7.29
N LYS A 490 10.16 25.00 6.52
CA LYS A 490 10.25 26.38 7.03
C LYS A 490 9.65 27.38 6.05
N PHE A 491 8.72 28.21 6.52
CA PHE A 491 8.09 29.28 5.75
C PHE A 491 8.80 30.61 5.95
N TYR A 492 9.09 31.28 4.83
CA TYR A 492 9.66 32.62 4.75
C TYR A 492 8.77 33.53 3.89
N GLY A 493 8.59 34.77 4.32
CA GLY A 493 7.85 35.79 3.59
C GLY A 493 8.66 36.44 2.46
N PRO A 494 8.12 37.48 1.81
CA PRO A 494 8.71 38.11 0.62
C PRO A 494 10.18 38.50 0.79
N TRP A 495 10.52 39.01 1.99
CA TRP A 495 11.84 39.54 2.36
C TRP A 495 12.81 38.52 2.96
N TRP A 496 12.49 37.21 2.92
CA TRP A 496 13.25 36.15 3.61
C TRP A 496 13.27 36.26 5.14
N THR A 497 12.31 36.99 5.71
CA THR A 497 11.94 36.92 7.13
C THR A 497 11.17 35.62 7.40
N PRO A 498 11.53 34.80 8.40
CA PRO A 498 10.77 33.60 8.75
C PRO A 498 9.44 33.96 9.42
N LEU A 499 8.36 33.23 9.12
CA LEU A 499 7.01 33.53 9.66
C LEU A 499 6.87 33.21 11.17
N THR A 500 7.72 32.32 11.70
CA THR A 500 7.83 31.98 13.14
C THR A 500 9.29 31.78 13.52
N GLN A 501 9.59 31.64 14.82
CA GLN A 501 10.94 31.34 15.30
C GLN A 501 11.30 29.84 15.35
N ASN A 502 10.36 28.94 15.01
CA ASN A 502 10.63 27.50 15.03
C ASN A 502 11.63 27.09 13.91
N LYS A 503 12.41 26.03 14.14
CA LYS A 503 13.32 25.44 13.12
C LYS A 503 12.63 24.39 12.24
N ASN A 504 11.44 23.94 12.61
CA ASN A 504 10.56 23.13 11.78
C ASN A 504 9.11 23.55 12.00
N ASP A 505 8.51 24.17 10.99
CA ASP A 505 7.15 24.70 11.08
C ASP A 505 6.07 23.59 11.04
N LYS A 506 6.44 22.32 10.81
CA LYS A 506 5.55 21.17 11.04
C LYS A 506 5.44 20.73 12.50
N ASP A 507 6.36 21.19 13.36
CA ASP A 507 6.30 20.97 14.82
C ASP A 507 5.59 22.13 15.55
N ASP A 508 5.10 23.13 14.80
CA ASP A 508 4.47 24.34 15.32
C ASP A 508 2.94 24.28 15.18
N TYR A 509 2.23 24.27 16.31
CA TYR A 509 0.78 24.10 16.34
C TYR A 509 0.04 25.24 15.63
N ASP A 510 0.48 26.48 15.80
CA ASP A 510 -0.20 27.65 15.24
C ASP A 510 -0.01 27.71 13.71
N VAL A 511 1.17 27.31 13.22
CA VAL A 511 1.40 27.15 11.77
C VAL A 511 0.52 26.04 11.20
N ILE A 512 0.49 24.85 11.83
CA ILE A 512 -0.35 23.73 11.37
C ILE A 512 -1.83 24.09 11.39
N PHE A 513 -2.31 24.84 12.40
CA PHE A 513 -3.69 25.32 12.47
C PHE A 513 -3.99 26.36 11.37
N ALA A 514 -3.08 27.30 11.10
CA ALA A 514 -3.24 28.28 10.02
C ALA A 514 -3.20 27.62 8.63
N LEU A 515 -2.29 26.67 8.39
CA LEU A 515 -2.23 25.85 7.18
C LEU A 515 -3.52 25.05 6.98
N SER A 516 -4.04 24.42 8.04
CA SER A 516 -5.31 23.67 7.99
C SER A 516 -6.49 24.60 7.66
N ARG A 517 -6.55 25.78 8.28
CA ARG A 517 -7.56 26.81 8.02
C ARG A 517 -7.60 27.26 6.55
N VAL A 518 -6.44 27.42 5.92
CA VAL A 518 -6.32 27.82 4.50
C VAL A 518 -6.58 26.66 3.55
N THR A 519 -5.90 25.52 3.75
CA THR A 519 -5.90 24.39 2.80
C THR A 519 -7.08 23.43 2.93
N LYS A 520 -7.80 23.47 4.06
CA LYS A 520 -8.83 22.50 4.49
C LYS A 520 -8.31 21.06 4.71
N ILE A 521 -6.99 20.88 4.76
CA ILE A 521 -6.34 19.60 5.08
C ILE A 521 -6.32 19.43 6.61
N PRO A 522 -6.64 18.25 7.18
CA PRO A 522 -6.58 18.01 8.62
C PRO A 522 -5.16 18.17 9.20
N PRO A 523 -4.99 18.66 10.44
CA PRO A 523 -3.66 18.83 11.09
C PRO A 523 -2.78 17.57 11.05
N ASN A 524 -3.35 16.39 11.32
CA ASN A 524 -2.61 15.13 11.28
C ASN A 524 -2.08 14.80 9.87
N ASP A 525 -2.83 15.13 8.82
CA ASP A 525 -2.39 14.92 7.44
C ASP A 525 -1.32 15.95 7.02
N LEU A 526 -1.32 17.15 7.60
CA LEU A 526 -0.25 18.13 7.38
C LEU A 526 1.08 17.69 8.01
N CYS A 527 1.05 17.13 9.22
CA CYS A 527 2.26 16.62 9.90
C CYS A 527 2.73 15.26 9.34
N ASN A 528 1.81 14.28 9.19
CA ASN A 528 2.11 12.87 8.97
C ASN A 528 1.33 12.28 7.78
N PHE A 529 1.39 12.93 6.62
CA PHE A 529 0.72 12.44 5.42
C PHE A 529 1.19 11.03 5.03
N ARG A 530 0.26 10.21 4.51
CA ARG A 530 0.56 8.93 3.88
C ARG A 530 0.00 8.91 2.45
N PRO A 531 0.86 8.78 1.42
CA PRO A 531 0.40 8.67 0.05
C PRO A 531 -0.29 7.31 -0.16
N GLY A 532 -1.11 7.23 -1.21
CA GLY A 532 -1.81 5.99 -1.58
C GLY A 532 -3.25 6.21 -2.05
N PRO A 533 -3.91 5.17 -2.60
CA PRO A 533 -5.25 5.24 -3.17
C PRO A 533 -6.38 5.24 -2.12
N ASN A 534 -6.06 5.39 -0.84
CA ASN A 534 -7.01 5.49 0.27
C ASN A 534 -7.39 6.95 0.60
N ARG A 535 -8.51 7.15 1.30
CA ARG A 535 -9.17 8.44 1.55
C ARG A 535 -9.26 9.27 0.27
N ALA A 536 -9.60 8.59 -0.83
CA ALA A 536 -9.34 9.11 -2.17
C ALA A 536 -10.21 10.33 -2.49
N TRP A 537 -11.48 10.30 -2.06
CA TRP A 537 -12.38 11.43 -2.11
C TRP A 537 -11.88 12.63 -1.28
N GLU A 538 -11.44 12.42 -0.03
CA GLU A 538 -10.87 13.50 0.81
C GLU A 538 -9.69 14.18 0.10
N LYS A 539 -8.73 13.39 -0.39
CA LYS A 539 -7.54 13.88 -1.12
C LYS A 539 -7.91 14.66 -2.38
N MET A 540 -8.98 14.28 -3.09
CA MET A 540 -9.49 15.06 -4.21
C MET A 540 -10.05 16.42 -3.79
N THR A 541 -10.76 16.52 -2.66
CA THR A 541 -11.23 17.84 -2.18
C THR A 541 -10.09 18.82 -1.90
N TRP A 542 -8.92 18.33 -1.45
CA TRP A 542 -7.72 19.15 -1.23
C TRP A 542 -7.06 19.62 -2.54
N ALA A 543 -7.30 18.90 -3.63
CA ALA A 543 -6.90 19.27 -4.99
C ALA A 543 -7.94 20.15 -5.72
N ALA A 544 -9.21 20.09 -5.32
CA ALA A 544 -10.36 20.60 -6.07
C ALA A 544 -10.44 22.13 -6.28
N ASN A 545 -9.64 22.91 -5.55
CA ASN A 545 -9.50 24.36 -5.75
C ASN A 545 -8.11 24.79 -6.27
N ARG A 546 -7.24 23.81 -6.60
CA ARG A 546 -5.89 24.06 -7.10
C ARG A 546 -5.87 24.13 -8.63
N LYS A 547 -4.91 24.89 -9.16
CA LYS A 547 -4.76 25.23 -10.59
C LYS A 547 -3.35 24.90 -11.07
N THR A 548 -3.23 24.58 -12.35
CA THR A 548 -1.95 24.28 -13.01
C THR A 548 -1.81 25.07 -14.31
N THR A 549 -0.57 25.34 -14.73
CA THR A 549 -0.29 26.12 -15.95
C THR A 549 -0.39 25.25 -17.21
N ARG A 550 0.01 23.99 -17.11
CA ARG A 550 -0.31 22.95 -18.11
C ARG A 550 -1.56 22.20 -17.64
N ILE A 551 -2.38 21.74 -18.59
CA ILE A 551 -3.61 21.00 -18.26
C ILE A 551 -3.30 19.58 -17.76
N GLU A 552 -2.22 18.96 -18.25
CA GLU A 552 -1.82 17.61 -17.83
C GLU A 552 -1.30 17.57 -16.39
N ASP A 553 -0.70 18.68 -15.93
CA ASP A 553 -0.18 18.80 -14.57
C ASP A 553 -1.27 18.61 -13.49
N ILE A 554 -2.57 18.79 -13.80
CA ILE A 554 -3.65 18.51 -12.82
C ILE A 554 -3.72 17.03 -12.42
N ALA A 555 -3.16 16.14 -13.26
CA ALA A 555 -2.98 14.72 -12.98
C ALA A 555 -1.58 14.43 -12.42
N TYR A 556 -0.54 14.96 -13.06
CA TYR A 556 0.84 14.69 -12.67
C TYR A 556 1.17 15.26 -11.28
N SER A 557 0.54 16.37 -10.87
CA SER A 557 0.68 16.91 -9.51
C SER A 557 -0.05 16.11 -8.44
N LEU A 558 -0.72 15.00 -8.79
CA LEU A 558 -1.41 14.12 -7.85
C LEU A 558 -0.83 12.70 -7.79
N THR A 559 -0.01 12.27 -8.75
CA THR A 559 0.60 10.92 -8.76
C THR A 559 1.21 10.53 -7.43
N GLY A 560 2.07 11.39 -6.86
CA GLY A 560 2.71 11.17 -5.56
C GLY A 560 1.79 11.32 -4.34
N ILE A 561 0.65 12.00 -4.44
CA ILE A 561 -0.36 12.06 -3.37
C ILE A 561 -1.12 10.73 -3.24
N PHE A 562 -1.32 10.04 -4.37
CA PHE A 562 -2.09 8.80 -4.46
C PHE A 562 -1.22 7.54 -4.64
N ASP A 563 0.11 7.68 -4.67
CA ASP A 563 1.10 6.62 -4.96
C ASP A 563 0.85 5.89 -6.29
N ILE A 564 0.49 6.67 -7.34
CA ILE A 564 0.11 6.16 -8.66
C ILE A 564 1.25 6.34 -9.66
N THR A 565 1.67 5.23 -10.28
CA THR A 565 2.59 5.24 -11.42
C THR A 565 1.82 5.38 -12.74
N MET A 566 2.16 6.39 -13.55
CA MET A 566 1.65 6.54 -14.92
C MET A 566 2.71 7.17 -15.83
N THR A 567 2.69 6.84 -17.13
CA THR A 567 3.57 7.46 -18.14
C THR A 567 3.23 8.93 -18.37
N ILE A 568 4.23 9.81 -18.35
CA ILE A 568 4.07 11.25 -18.59
C ILE A 568 4.06 11.55 -20.09
N ALA A 569 3.06 12.31 -20.56
CA ALA A 569 2.82 12.59 -21.97
C ALA A 569 2.24 14.00 -22.20
N TYR A 570 3.06 15.04 -22.06
CA TYR A 570 2.64 16.42 -22.37
C TYR A 570 2.15 16.56 -23.81
N GLY A 571 1.02 17.26 -24.00
CA GLY A 571 0.26 17.28 -25.24
C GLY A 571 -0.91 16.28 -25.26
N GLU A 572 -1.04 15.39 -24.26
CA GLU A 572 -2.22 14.53 -24.16
C GLU A 572 -3.48 15.28 -23.71
N GLY A 573 -3.36 16.48 -23.12
CA GLY A 573 -4.48 17.29 -22.64
C GLY A 573 -5.20 16.67 -21.44
N GLY A 574 -6.51 16.92 -21.31
CA GLY A 574 -7.33 16.33 -20.24
C GLY A 574 -7.42 14.79 -20.22
N ARG A 575 -6.79 14.08 -21.16
CA ARG A 575 -6.61 12.62 -21.10
C ARG A 575 -5.68 12.19 -19.96
N ALA A 576 -4.74 13.03 -19.55
CA ALA A 576 -3.86 12.78 -18.41
C ALA A 576 -4.67 12.49 -17.13
N PHE A 577 -5.65 13.35 -16.83
CA PHE A 577 -6.52 13.15 -15.66
C PHE A 577 -7.44 11.94 -15.81
N LYS A 578 -7.93 11.66 -17.02
CA LYS A 578 -8.75 10.45 -17.25
C LYS A 578 -7.95 9.15 -17.04
N ARG A 579 -6.67 9.12 -17.44
CA ARG A 579 -5.76 8.00 -17.16
C ARG A 579 -5.44 7.87 -15.67
N PHE A 580 -5.07 8.97 -15.02
CA PHE A 580 -4.83 9.03 -13.57
C PHE A 580 -6.04 8.52 -12.77
N MET A 581 -7.26 8.95 -13.13
CA MET A 581 -8.50 8.45 -12.53
C MET A 581 -8.74 6.95 -12.79
N ALA A 582 -8.38 6.43 -13.96
CA ALA A 582 -8.49 5.01 -14.25
C ALA A 582 -7.51 4.16 -13.41
N GLU A 583 -6.27 4.63 -13.22
CA GLU A 583 -5.31 3.97 -12.31
C GLU A 583 -5.75 4.07 -10.85
N LEU A 584 -6.29 5.22 -10.43
CA LEU A 584 -6.82 5.40 -9.07
C LEU A 584 -7.99 4.46 -8.79
N ILE A 585 -8.99 4.40 -9.67
CA ILE A 585 -10.17 3.55 -9.48
C ILE A 585 -9.79 2.05 -9.48
N GLN A 586 -8.76 1.64 -10.21
CA GLN A 586 -8.24 0.25 -10.16
C GLN A 586 -7.53 -0.11 -8.83
N ASN A 587 -7.06 0.88 -8.07
CA ASN A 587 -6.30 0.67 -6.83
C ASN A 587 -7.05 1.13 -5.57
N CYS A 588 -8.19 1.80 -5.72
CA CYS A 588 -9.05 2.28 -4.64
C CYS A 588 -10.13 1.24 -4.28
N LYS A 589 -10.53 1.19 -3.01
CA LYS A 589 -11.62 0.32 -2.50
C LYS A 589 -12.78 1.11 -1.87
N GLU A 590 -12.73 2.43 -1.98
CA GLU A 590 -13.65 3.37 -1.35
C GLU A 590 -14.62 3.89 -2.41
N TRP A 591 -15.89 3.46 -2.39
CA TRP A 591 -16.91 3.86 -3.37
C TRP A 591 -17.08 5.39 -3.44
N GLN A 592 -16.68 6.12 -2.40
CA GLN A 592 -16.63 7.58 -2.35
C GLN A 592 -15.85 8.17 -3.54
N ILE A 593 -14.89 7.45 -4.13
CA ILE A 593 -14.17 7.90 -5.32
C ILE A 593 -15.07 8.05 -6.55
N LEU A 594 -16.22 7.36 -6.60
CA LEU A 594 -17.22 7.43 -7.67
C LEU A 594 -18.14 8.67 -7.54
N VAL A 595 -18.03 9.40 -6.43
CA VAL A 595 -18.94 10.47 -6.05
C VAL A 595 -18.38 11.85 -6.46
N TRP A 596 -18.47 12.11 -7.75
CA TRP A 596 -18.26 13.42 -8.40
C TRP A 596 -19.57 13.99 -8.95
N ALA A 597 -19.62 15.30 -9.23
CA ALA A 597 -20.76 15.98 -9.86
C ALA A 597 -20.36 16.80 -11.11
N GLY A 598 -21.33 17.04 -11.99
CA GLY A 598 -21.21 17.91 -13.18
C GLY A 598 -20.50 17.30 -14.40
N GLY A 599 -20.67 17.97 -15.54
CA GLY A 599 -19.87 17.77 -16.76
C GLY A 599 -20.47 16.87 -17.83
N ILE A 600 -20.68 17.44 -19.04
CA ILE A 600 -21.31 16.81 -20.23
C ILE A 600 -20.69 15.44 -20.62
N SER A 601 -19.43 15.16 -20.25
CA SER A 601 -18.70 13.96 -20.69
C SER A 601 -18.86 12.70 -19.80
N GLY A 602 -19.62 12.78 -18.70
CA GLY A 602 -19.90 11.65 -17.79
C GLY A 602 -18.73 11.15 -16.92
N TYR A 603 -17.49 11.46 -17.32
CA TYR A 603 -16.26 11.04 -16.66
C TYR A 603 -15.47 12.27 -16.17
N PRO A 604 -14.90 12.24 -14.94
CA PRO A 604 -14.24 13.41 -14.35
C PRO A 604 -13.00 13.82 -15.14
N THR A 605 -12.84 15.13 -15.36
CA THR A 605 -11.73 15.73 -16.14
C THR A 605 -10.74 16.53 -15.30
N GLU A 606 -11.12 16.89 -14.08
CA GLU A 606 -10.32 17.63 -13.11
C GLU A 606 -10.88 17.40 -11.68
N PRO A 607 -10.10 17.60 -10.60
CA PRO A 607 -10.57 17.38 -9.22
C PRO A 607 -11.73 18.28 -8.78
N ALA A 608 -12.01 19.38 -9.49
CA ALA A 608 -13.06 20.34 -9.15
C ALA A 608 -14.48 19.75 -9.10
N CYS A 609 -14.70 18.59 -9.73
CA CYS A 609 -15.95 17.82 -9.69
C CYS A 609 -16.21 17.09 -8.35
N TYR A 610 -15.23 17.02 -7.46
CA TYR A 610 -15.39 16.49 -6.09
C TYR A 610 -15.82 17.57 -5.08
N ARG A 611 -16.06 18.80 -5.52
CA ARG A 611 -16.66 19.84 -4.68
C ARG A 611 -18.16 19.61 -4.59
N THR A 612 -18.69 19.75 -3.38
CA THR A 612 -20.13 19.67 -3.13
C THR A 612 -20.52 20.67 -2.05
N THR A 613 -21.67 21.31 -2.26
CA THR A 613 -22.35 22.22 -1.34
C THR A 613 -23.52 21.55 -0.61
N ASN A 614 -23.96 20.38 -1.07
CA ASN A 614 -24.98 19.57 -0.41
C ASN A 614 -24.47 19.09 0.97
N GLU A 615 -25.08 19.60 2.05
CA GLU A 615 -24.67 19.33 3.43
C GLU A 615 -24.89 17.87 3.83
N ALA A 616 -25.98 17.23 3.38
CA ALA A 616 -26.24 15.81 3.64
C ALA A 616 -25.22 14.91 2.91
N ALA A 617 -24.83 15.27 1.68
CA ALA A 617 -23.76 14.58 0.97
C ALA A 617 -22.42 14.75 1.70
N LEU A 618 -22.12 15.96 2.17
CA LEU A 618 -20.93 16.24 2.98
C LEU A 618 -20.94 15.47 4.32
N GLU A 619 -22.08 15.28 4.97
CA GLU A 619 -22.21 14.50 6.20
C GLU A 619 -21.88 13.03 5.94
N VAL A 620 -22.53 12.41 4.95
CA VAL A 620 -22.29 11.01 4.55
C VAL A 620 -20.82 10.79 4.13
N LEU A 621 -20.23 11.72 3.36
CA LEU A 621 -18.83 11.62 2.90
C LEU A 621 -17.80 11.91 3.98
N LYS A 622 -18.18 12.61 5.07
CA LYS A 622 -17.30 12.86 6.24
C LYS A 622 -17.45 11.81 7.34
N ASN A 623 -18.54 11.02 7.38
CA ASN A 623 -18.75 10.08 8.49
C ASN A 623 -17.75 8.91 8.44
N ARG A 624 -16.72 9.00 9.27
CA ARG A 624 -15.64 8.01 9.37
C ARG A 624 -16.06 6.65 9.93
N GLN A 625 -17.28 6.49 10.46
CA GLN A 625 -17.79 5.18 10.89
C GLN A 625 -17.76 4.15 9.76
N ILE A 626 -17.94 4.58 8.50
CA ILE A 626 -17.90 3.76 7.28
C ILE A 626 -16.52 3.09 7.03
N SER A 627 -15.45 3.50 7.73
CA SER A 627 -14.06 3.20 7.35
C SER A 627 -13.28 2.19 8.21
N TRP A 628 -13.90 1.54 9.21
CA TRP A 628 -13.21 0.59 10.11
C TRP A 628 -13.93 -0.75 10.31
N TRP A 629 -14.99 -1.02 9.53
CA TRP A 629 -15.92 -2.12 9.79
C TRP A 629 -16.30 -2.91 8.54
N GLY A 630 -16.71 -4.15 8.78
CA GLY A 630 -17.52 -4.94 7.85
C GLY A 630 -19.02 -4.69 8.01
N GLU A 631 -19.44 -3.47 8.34
CA GLU A 631 -20.69 -2.94 7.78
C GLU A 631 -20.29 -2.31 6.45
N GLY A 632 -20.25 -3.13 5.40
CA GLY A 632 -19.85 -2.72 4.07
C GLY A 632 -20.93 -1.84 3.44
N CYS A 633 -20.89 -0.54 3.75
CA CYS A 633 -21.80 0.40 3.10
C CYS A 633 -21.37 0.58 1.64
N GLY A 634 -21.97 -0.18 0.72
CA GLY A 634 -21.69 -0.13 -0.72
C GLY A 634 -20.68 -1.16 -1.23
N ASP A 635 -20.64 -1.32 -2.56
CA ASP A 635 -19.69 -2.23 -3.21
C ASP A 635 -18.25 -1.70 -3.12
N SER A 636 -17.32 -2.56 -2.70
CA SER A 636 -15.88 -2.29 -2.65
C SER A 636 -15.06 -3.04 -3.70
N ASP A 637 -15.70 -3.89 -4.52
CA ASP A 637 -15.09 -4.67 -5.61
C ASP A 637 -15.36 -4.03 -6.99
N PHE A 638 -15.44 -2.70 -7.06
CA PHE A 638 -15.60 -1.98 -8.33
C PHE A 638 -14.30 -1.98 -9.15
N SER A 639 -14.41 -1.90 -10.48
CA SER A 639 -13.24 -1.93 -11.38
C SER A 639 -13.45 -1.24 -12.72
N VAL A 640 -12.37 -0.77 -13.34
CA VAL A 640 -12.41 -0.13 -14.66
C VAL A 640 -12.44 -1.19 -15.75
N THR A 641 -13.46 -1.14 -16.62
CA THR A 641 -13.64 -2.08 -17.73
C THR A 641 -13.68 -1.37 -19.08
N LYS A 642 -13.64 -2.13 -20.18
CA LYS A 642 -13.87 -1.60 -21.55
C LYS A 642 -15.26 -0.97 -21.77
N ARG A 643 -16.16 -1.04 -20.79
CA ARG A 643 -17.53 -0.49 -20.85
C ARG A 643 -17.76 0.75 -20.00
N GLY A 644 -16.82 1.09 -19.10
CA GLY A 644 -17.03 2.02 -17.99
C GLY A 644 -16.60 1.39 -16.66
N VAL A 645 -16.87 2.07 -15.55
CA VAL A 645 -16.59 1.55 -14.19
C VAL A 645 -17.69 0.56 -13.82
N GLN A 646 -17.33 -0.70 -13.62
CA GLN A 646 -18.23 -1.74 -13.14
C GLN A 646 -18.37 -1.66 -11.62
N VAL A 647 -19.61 -1.60 -11.13
CA VAL A 647 -19.95 -1.51 -9.70
C VAL A 647 -21.34 -2.10 -9.45
N ARG A 648 -21.59 -2.71 -8.28
CA ARG A 648 -22.94 -3.10 -7.85
C ARG A 648 -23.62 -1.96 -7.11
N LEU A 649 -24.88 -1.69 -7.43
CA LEU A 649 -25.70 -0.69 -6.75
C LEU A 649 -27.02 -1.34 -6.31
N LEU A 650 -27.56 -0.91 -5.17
CA LEU A 650 -28.92 -1.27 -4.78
C LEU A 650 -29.92 -0.48 -5.62
N MET A 651 -30.81 -1.18 -6.30
CA MET A 651 -31.67 -0.61 -7.33
C MET A 651 -33.07 -0.30 -6.82
N VAL A 652 -33.48 0.95 -6.94
CA VAL A 652 -34.85 1.41 -6.68
C VAL A 652 -35.47 1.94 -7.99
N PRO A 653 -36.45 1.25 -8.59
CA PRO A 653 -37.16 1.74 -9.78
C PRO A 653 -37.82 3.11 -9.54
N THR A 654 -37.82 4.00 -10.55
CA THR A 654 -38.36 5.36 -10.37
C THR A 654 -38.99 5.95 -11.63
N SER A 655 -39.81 6.99 -11.46
CA SER A 655 -40.39 7.80 -12.54
C SER A 655 -39.89 9.25 -12.50
N VAL A 656 -39.39 9.72 -13.65
CA VAL A 656 -39.04 11.12 -13.91
C VAL A 656 -40.24 11.83 -14.54
N HIS A 657 -40.60 13.00 -14.02
CA HIS A 657 -41.65 13.86 -14.56
C HIS A 657 -41.05 15.20 -15.04
N GLU A 658 -41.07 15.40 -16.36
CA GLU A 658 -40.77 16.67 -17.01
C GLU A 658 -41.82 17.72 -16.61
N SER A 659 -41.38 18.94 -16.26
CA SER A 659 -42.28 20.08 -16.08
C SER A 659 -42.04 21.15 -17.15
N LEU A 660 -43.06 21.95 -17.42
CA LEU A 660 -43.08 22.96 -18.48
C LEU A 660 -42.10 24.15 -18.27
N TRP A 661 -41.32 24.15 -17.18
CA TRP A 661 -40.48 25.27 -16.75
C TRP A 661 -38.98 24.93 -16.63
N GLN A 662 -38.49 23.94 -17.37
CA GLN A 662 -37.10 23.44 -17.35
C GLN A 662 -36.62 22.77 -16.05
N TRP A 663 -37.36 22.92 -14.94
CA TRP A 663 -37.15 22.13 -13.71
C TRP A 663 -37.80 20.76 -13.85
N THR A 664 -37.04 19.68 -13.63
CA THR A 664 -37.55 18.30 -13.70
C THR A 664 -37.68 17.71 -12.31
N PHE A 665 -38.82 17.10 -12.01
CA PHE A 665 -39.11 16.53 -10.70
C PHE A 665 -39.10 14.99 -10.81
N LEU A 666 -38.42 14.30 -9.90
CA LEU A 666 -38.75 12.89 -9.67
C LEU A 666 -40.08 12.87 -8.90
N SER A 667 -41.06 12.15 -9.46
CA SER A 667 -42.36 11.97 -8.85
C SER A 667 -42.56 10.48 -8.63
N GLN A 668 -42.55 10.13 -7.34
CA GLN A 668 -42.83 8.84 -6.68
C GLN A 668 -42.22 7.59 -7.35
N PRO A 669 -41.36 6.81 -6.66
CA PRO A 669 -40.97 5.50 -7.19
C PRO A 669 -42.19 4.58 -7.28
N THR A 670 -42.57 4.21 -8.50
CA THR A 670 -43.65 3.26 -8.79
C THR A 670 -43.20 1.82 -8.52
N CYS A 671 -43.00 1.51 -7.24
CA CYS A 671 -42.97 0.15 -6.71
C CYS A 671 -44.37 -0.25 -6.27
N ASP A 672 -44.69 -1.55 -6.28
CA ASP A 672 -45.95 -2.11 -5.77
C ASP A 672 -46.01 -2.15 -4.21
N LEU A 673 -45.51 -1.09 -3.57
CA LEU A 673 -45.44 -0.90 -2.12
C LEU A 673 -46.43 0.19 -1.70
N GLU A 674 -47.15 -0.03 -0.60
CA GLU A 674 -48.20 0.88 -0.11
C GLU A 674 -47.68 2.26 0.32
N SER A 675 -46.36 2.43 0.46
CA SER A 675 -45.69 3.73 0.52
C SER A 675 -44.30 3.68 -0.16
N PRO A 676 -43.83 4.79 -0.76
CA PRO A 676 -42.53 4.82 -1.41
C PRO A 676 -41.38 4.79 -0.38
N PRO A 677 -40.30 4.01 -0.60
CA PRO A 677 -39.20 3.89 0.37
C PRO A 677 -38.33 5.15 0.49
N LEU A 678 -38.28 6.01 -0.54
CA LEU A 678 -37.43 7.19 -0.58
C LEU A 678 -38.25 8.48 -0.54
N LYS A 679 -37.79 9.45 0.25
CA LYS A 679 -38.35 10.82 0.25
C LYS A 679 -38.04 11.53 -1.08
N GLN A 680 -38.89 12.48 -1.48
CA GLN A 680 -38.87 13.08 -2.82
C GLN A 680 -37.51 13.73 -3.16
N LEU A 681 -37.01 13.44 -4.37
CA LEU A 681 -35.74 13.96 -4.90
C LEU A 681 -35.99 14.96 -6.04
N ILE A 682 -35.17 16.01 -6.11
CA ILE A 682 -35.18 17.00 -7.20
C ILE A 682 -33.87 16.85 -7.96
N VAL A 683 -33.91 16.84 -9.31
CA VAL A 683 -32.71 16.61 -10.14
C VAL A 683 -32.65 17.59 -11.30
N GLN A 684 -31.61 18.41 -11.32
CA GLN A 684 -31.19 19.16 -12.50
C GLN A 684 -30.29 18.28 -13.38
N SER A 685 -30.67 18.14 -14.65
CA SER A 685 -29.87 17.48 -15.69
C SER A 685 -30.10 18.15 -17.05
N HIS A 686 -29.08 18.12 -17.90
CA HIS A 686 -29.04 18.93 -19.13
C HIS A 686 -29.88 18.37 -20.29
N SER A 687 -30.38 17.12 -20.23
CA SER A 687 -31.22 16.54 -21.29
C SER A 687 -32.02 15.31 -20.86
N PHE A 688 -33.33 15.46 -20.64
CA PHE A 688 -34.24 14.32 -20.49
C PHE A 688 -34.77 13.86 -21.86
N PRO A 689 -34.58 12.57 -22.24
CA PRO A 689 -35.31 11.97 -23.35
C PRO A 689 -36.75 11.61 -22.92
N PRO A 690 -37.74 11.60 -23.84
CA PRO A 690 -39.14 11.39 -23.49
C PRO A 690 -39.38 10.13 -22.65
N ALA A 691 -40.12 10.30 -21.54
CA ALA A 691 -40.33 9.25 -20.53
C ALA A 691 -40.88 7.92 -21.08
N SER A 692 -41.59 7.93 -22.22
CA SER A 692 -42.10 6.73 -22.89
C SER A 692 -41.02 5.83 -23.52
N ALA A 693 -39.80 6.33 -23.70
CA ALA A 693 -38.69 5.60 -24.37
C ALA A 693 -37.62 5.07 -23.40
N VAL A 694 -37.69 5.39 -22.11
CA VAL A 694 -36.59 5.18 -21.14
C VAL A 694 -37.11 4.70 -19.80
N GLU A 695 -36.47 3.66 -19.26
CA GLU A 695 -36.63 3.23 -17.87
C GLU A 695 -35.61 3.95 -16.99
N TRP A 696 -36.05 4.34 -15.80
CA TRP A 696 -35.24 5.05 -14.81
C TRP A 696 -35.16 4.25 -13.50
N ALA A 697 -34.01 4.36 -12.84
CA ALA A 697 -33.80 3.84 -11.50
C ALA A 697 -32.88 4.77 -10.70
N ILE A 698 -32.98 4.70 -9.39
CA ILE A 698 -32.01 5.25 -8.45
C ILE A 698 -31.12 4.09 -8.04
N GLY A 699 -29.82 4.18 -8.35
CA GLY A 699 -28.82 3.25 -7.85
C GLY A 699 -28.19 3.81 -6.58
N ILE A 700 -28.50 3.23 -5.42
CA ILE A 700 -27.87 3.61 -4.16
C ILE A 700 -26.44 3.09 -4.12
N VAL A 701 -25.51 3.94 -3.70
CA VAL A 701 -24.07 3.61 -3.67
C VAL A 701 -23.64 3.03 -2.33
N ASN A 702 -24.15 3.56 -1.21
CA ASN A 702 -23.72 3.22 0.16
C ASN A 702 -24.78 2.42 0.96
N TYR A 703 -25.43 1.44 0.31
CA TYR A 703 -26.37 0.52 0.95
C TYR A 703 -25.66 -0.39 1.96
N HIS A 704 -26.34 -0.85 3.01
CA HIS A 704 -25.80 -1.85 3.94
C HIS A 704 -25.79 -3.25 3.32
N ASP A 705 -24.78 -4.07 3.62
CA ASP A 705 -24.78 -5.49 3.27
C ASP A 705 -26.00 -6.23 3.89
N HIS A 706 -26.68 -7.06 3.08
CA HIS A 706 -27.70 -7.98 3.55
C HIS A 706 -27.09 -9.38 3.76
N CYS A 707 -27.72 -10.22 4.59
CA CYS A 707 -27.30 -11.62 4.80
C CYS A 707 -27.47 -12.53 3.55
N ASP A 708 -28.06 -12.00 2.47
CA ASP A 708 -28.31 -12.74 1.22
C ASP A 708 -27.38 -12.20 0.14
N ALA A 709 -26.57 -13.07 -0.47
CA ALA A 709 -25.69 -12.69 -1.57
C ALA A 709 -26.49 -12.19 -2.79
N GLY A 710 -26.52 -10.86 -2.99
CA GLY A 710 -27.25 -10.20 -4.07
C GLY A 710 -28.36 -9.24 -3.61
N LYS A 711 -28.58 -9.09 -2.30
CA LYS A 711 -29.40 -8.01 -1.73
C LYS A 711 -28.53 -6.99 -0.98
N GLY A 712 -29.04 -5.77 -0.85
CA GLY A 712 -28.57 -4.78 0.11
C GLY A 712 -29.75 -4.22 0.91
N LYS A 713 -29.46 -3.49 1.98
CA LYS A 713 -30.45 -2.91 2.88
C LYS A 713 -30.28 -1.40 3.01
N LEU A 714 -31.41 -0.70 3.08
CA LEU A 714 -31.54 0.67 3.57
C LEU A 714 -32.25 0.66 4.93
N ARG A 715 -31.86 1.57 5.81
CA ARG A 715 -32.42 1.78 7.14
C ARG A 715 -33.26 3.06 7.17
N GLN A 716 -34.33 3.07 7.97
CA GLN A 716 -35.17 4.25 8.16
C GLN A 716 -34.35 5.49 8.57
N GLU A 717 -34.70 6.65 8.02
CA GLU A 717 -34.15 7.98 8.34
C GLU A 717 -32.65 8.22 8.07
N GLU A 718 -31.88 7.20 7.67
CA GLU A 718 -30.52 7.37 7.17
C GLU A 718 -30.48 8.09 5.79
N ASN A 719 -29.38 8.81 5.54
CA ASN A 719 -29.08 9.48 4.27
C ASN A 719 -28.16 8.61 3.39
N TYR A 720 -28.55 8.46 2.12
CA TYR A 720 -27.84 7.67 1.12
C TYR A 720 -27.47 8.50 -0.11
N ILE A 721 -26.25 8.29 -0.60
CA ILE A 721 -25.75 8.82 -1.87
C ILE A 721 -26.19 7.89 -3.00
N CYS A 722 -26.64 8.48 -4.10
CA CYS A 722 -27.20 7.74 -5.21
C CYS A 722 -26.79 8.30 -6.58
N PHE A 723 -26.92 7.44 -7.60
CA PHE A 723 -26.83 7.85 -9.00
C PHE A 723 -28.21 7.71 -9.65
N LEU A 724 -28.62 8.72 -10.41
CA LEU A 724 -29.73 8.58 -11.33
C LEU A 724 -29.25 7.72 -12.51
N LEU A 725 -29.98 6.64 -12.79
CA LEU A 725 -29.65 5.66 -13.82
C LEU A 725 -30.74 5.62 -14.88
N LYS A 726 -30.36 5.46 -16.15
CA LYS A 726 -31.30 5.28 -17.26
C LYS A 726 -30.93 4.16 -18.21
N ARG A 727 -31.93 3.46 -18.75
CA ARG A 727 -31.76 2.48 -19.85
C ARG A 727 -32.87 2.64 -20.90
N PHE A 728 -32.50 2.52 -22.17
CA PHE A 728 -33.41 2.76 -23.30
C PHE A 728 -34.23 1.50 -23.62
N ARG A 729 -35.55 1.66 -23.76
CA ARG A 729 -36.43 0.68 -24.42
C ARG A 729 -36.24 0.77 -25.93
N ARG A 730 -36.40 -0.35 -26.66
CA ARG A 730 -36.49 -0.33 -28.12
C ARG A 730 -37.95 -0.05 -28.52
N PRO A 731 -38.24 0.96 -29.38
CA PRO A 731 -39.60 1.19 -29.86
C PRO A 731 -40.19 -0.06 -30.50
N GLY A 732 -41.41 -0.43 -30.10
CA GLY A 732 -42.14 -1.57 -30.67
C GLY A 732 -41.69 -2.96 -30.20
N THR A 733 -40.84 -3.09 -29.18
CA THR A 733 -40.50 -4.40 -28.58
C THR A 733 -40.26 -4.29 -27.08
N ASP A 734 -40.58 -5.34 -26.31
CA ASP A 734 -40.21 -5.43 -24.88
C ASP A 734 -38.69 -5.63 -24.65
N THR A 735 -37.86 -5.60 -25.70
CA THR A 735 -36.41 -5.76 -25.58
C THR A 735 -35.72 -4.45 -25.17
N VAL A 736 -35.50 -4.29 -23.87
CA VAL A 736 -34.72 -3.19 -23.29
C VAL A 736 -33.22 -3.34 -23.66
N ARG A 737 -32.45 -2.25 -23.70
CA ARG A 737 -30.98 -2.35 -23.66
C ARG A 737 -30.53 -2.83 -22.27
N ASN A 738 -29.93 -4.03 -22.19
CA ASN A 738 -29.53 -4.73 -20.94
C ASN A 738 -28.48 -4.03 -20.04
N HIS A 739 -28.24 -2.73 -20.17
CA HIS A 739 -27.21 -2.02 -19.42
C HIS A 739 -27.73 -0.63 -19.02
N TRP A 740 -27.78 -0.39 -17.71
CA TRP A 740 -27.94 0.94 -17.13
C TRP A 740 -26.76 1.84 -17.49
N ARG A 741 -27.00 3.15 -17.48
CA ARG A 741 -25.99 4.20 -17.55
C ARG A 741 -26.29 5.26 -16.51
N ARG A 742 -25.25 5.80 -15.90
CA ARG A 742 -25.35 6.98 -15.03
C ARG A 742 -25.73 8.22 -15.84
N GLU A 743 -26.65 9.01 -15.32
CA GLU A 743 -26.98 10.34 -15.82
C GLU A 743 -26.07 11.40 -15.21
N VAL A 744 -25.75 12.44 -16.00
CA VAL A 744 -25.02 13.61 -15.51
C VAL A 744 -25.98 14.50 -14.70
N THR A 745 -25.58 14.81 -13.48
CA THR A 745 -26.31 15.69 -12.55
C THR A 745 -25.43 16.86 -12.14
N GLU A 746 -26.05 18.01 -11.86
CA GLU A 746 -25.32 19.23 -11.49
C GLU A 746 -24.74 19.15 -10.06
N GLU A 747 -25.40 18.41 -9.17
CA GLU A 747 -24.94 18.12 -7.80
C GLU A 747 -24.84 16.60 -7.50
N ILE A 748 -24.26 16.26 -6.34
CA ILE A 748 -24.31 14.91 -5.76
C ILE A 748 -25.72 14.67 -5.21
N LEU A 749 -26.38 13.61 -5.69
CA LEU A 749 -27.73 13.26 -5.27
C LEU A 749 -27.73 12.48 -3.94
N THR A 750 -28.58 12.94 -3.01
CA THR A 750 -28.83 12.28 -1.72
C THR A 750 -30.32 12.04 -1.51
N VAL A 751 -30.66 10.85 -1.01
CA VAL A 751 -32.03 10.45 -0.62
C VAL A 751 -32.03 9.98 0.82
N SER A 752 -33.17 10.09 1.51
CA SER A 752 -33.35 9.45 2.82
C SER A 752 -34.49 8.44 2.79
N CYS A 753 -34.32 7.35 3.53
CA CYS A 753 -35.31 6.28 3.61
C CYS A 753 -36.48 6.69 4.54
N ALA A 754 -37.70 6.39 4.12
CA ALA A 754 -38.92 6.61 4.91
C ALA A 754 -39.21 5.46 5.88
N HIS A 755 -38.71 4.26 5.56
CA HIS A 755 -38.78 3.02 6.31
C HIS A 755 -37.61 2.11 5.91
N ASP A 756 -37.32 1.05 6.67
CA ASP A 756 -36.36 0.01 6.28
C ASP A 756 -36.75 -0.64 4.94
N PHE A 757 -35.80 -0.82 4.03
CA PHE A 757 -36.04 -1.35 2.67
C PHE A 757 -34.91 -2.29 2.23
N ASP A 758 -35.26 -3.53 1.88
CA ASP A 758 -34.33 -4.52 1.32
C ASP A 758 -34.47 -4.57 -0.21
N GLY A 759 -33.39 -4.29 -0.93
CA GLY A 759 -33.37 -4.12 -2.39
C GLY A 759 -32.41 -5.06 -3.11
N ILE A 760 -32.63 -5.28 -4.40
CA ILE A 760 -31.77 -6.11 -5.26
C ILE A 760 -30.54 -5.31 -5.68
N LEU A 761 -29.37 -5.96 -5.66
CA LEU A 761 -28.12 -5.42 -6.22
C LEU A 761 -28.02 -5.76 -7.71
N GLU A 762 -27.92 -4.76 -8.58
CA GLU A 762 -27.54 -4.97 -9.99
C GLU A 762 -26.11 -4.46 -10.26
N THR A 763 -25.36 -5.20 -11.08
CA THR A 763 -24.09 -4.74 -11.64
C THR A 763 -24.36 -3.73 -12.75
N VAL A 764 -23.91 -2.49 -12.58
CA VAL A 764 -24.00 -1.42 -13.58
C VAL A 764 -22.62 -1.06 -14.15
N TRP A 765 -22.62 -0.26 -15.22
CA TRP A 765 -21.42 0.37 -15.76
C TRP A 765 -21.62 1.88 -15.81
N LEU A 766 -20.76 2.63 -15.11
CA LEU A 766 -20.70 4.09 -15.09
C LEU A 766 -19.80 4.62 -16.23
#